data_AF-A0AA52HB11-F1
#
_entry.id   AF-A0AA52HB11-F1
#
_cell.length_a   1.000
_cell.length_b   1.000
_cell.length_c   1.000
_cell.angle_alpha   90.00
_cell.angle_beta   90.00
_cell.angle_gamma   90.00
#
_symmetry.space_group_name_H-M   'P 1'
#
loop_
_entity.id
_entity.type
_entity.pdbx_description
1 polymer ?
#
loop_
_entity_poly.entity_id
_entity_poly.type
_entity_poly.pdbx_seq_one_letter_code
_entity_poly.pdbx_strand_id
1 'polypeptide(L)'
;MIDVLSFHWIKRTVFFGLALWLILGQMAIAQNTANNELETELLHLEQEYKDLEMKLQAQLTELDRILNVGYSGVSLRKDMLNIVERVQTLDLKLKDLETQLAALVKLAAFNPVKPFEIIVRKSSKTAPAIMTDVRAGDIVYFTSEVPHPTDKNEQETLLQWSLILPDGRVSDTLLKTDQNYREGRGALYSFGIDTKGMELGKYQVKLAHSIPGNTRHKFEANTQFEINIVDKLIVAKMVVDDERTGDKHMPVLPSGASPYLFTYYEVPSGVDALTAHYSVHDLTSNKNIYNRVGRRNTKPDMDIQRVGVLLDPKTIEFVDGHEYRFDINLEDNLRPARAGKKYKSASKSIRFFYGNEPRYAKIEKLFVATRANAEQGDGKIPLLKTPLYLLTAVKAASALEKIAVDFRLTAKSNGDTVFASKLSHEINSKTDRIRISVPVKSDLLTENEKYTLQATITADDVAPQTKTYSFTYAASAPVDLRSLISIKGVISTPGLPDVPISNLSSAKYFYRDTSTISFNVPAVLTKGLNGSLNWSWRNCMQSKSIPLDGSVSDWGVDISPGSSRCGGPVELIYKRTGSESIKLYSAIFAREQAFSASVFTSAISRCGYKPGCKDDKVSEAFYPWGLGNVGIKISNNSFPTNVTVSVDGKIQGSGQSVYTANKKLSLKANEKKEWVWDLNPNIFKFDFESLYPNIQGDDVEKTVEFKVTIDDGVGKKRTLTRSLSRQIYVLNNKTNVKKASKSEGTTLVASIQPPTGMRAPYKSKITGISAYYMDGLNWHYDPEKLDEWIVQENVPKIGEDAEKSYYRKTVPLLLTIEDADGKQALLFYTKYTYTVSLYKNNQDDE
;
A
#
# COMPACT_ATOMS: atom_id res chain seq x y z
N MET A 1 45.22 50.39 26.34
CA MET A 1 44.21 50.17 27.41
C MET A 1 42.96 49.50 26.84
N ILE A 2 42.38 50.00 25.74
CA ILE A 2 41.24 49.41 25.03
C ILE A 2 41.53 47.98 24.51
N ASP A 3 42.71 47.73 23.91
CA ASP A 3 43.08 46.39 23.42
C ASP A 3 43.38 45.36 24.52
N VAL A 4 43.78 45.82 25.70
CA VAL A 4 44.05 44.95 26.86
C VAL A 4 42.75 44.50 27.50
N LEU A 5 41.73 45.37 27.48
CA LEU A 5 40.37 45.01 27.85
C LEU A 5 39.81 44.03 26.80
N SER A 6 39.67 44.38 25.53
CA SER A 6 39.04 43.48 24.54
C SER A 6 39.61 42.03 24.51
N PHE A 7 40.92 41.86 24.67
CA PHE A 7 41.58 40.55 24.67
C PHE A 7 41.37 39.72 25.95
N HIS A 8 41.30 40.36 27.12
CA HIS A 8 41.00 39.65 28.38
C HIS A 8 39.55 39.17 28.42
N TRP A 9 38.66 39.93 27.79
CA TRP A 9 37.22 39.67 27.76
C TRP A 9 36.87 38.48 26.87
N ILE A 10 37.40 38.41 25.64
CA ILE A 10 37.17 37.29 24.71
C ILE A 10 37.61 35.96 25.34
N LYS A 11 38.71 35.95 26.09
CA LYS A 11 39.20 34.72 26.75
C LYS A 11 38.26 34.22 27.84
N ARG A 12 37.66 35.11 28.63
CA ARG A 12 36.75 34.73 29.73
C ARG A 12 35.39 34.25 29.20
N THR A 13 34.86 34.90 28.17
CA THR A 13 33.62 34.46 27.50
C THR A 13 33.75 33.07 26.90
N VAL A 14 34.87 32.80 26.22
CA VAL A 14 35.16 31.48 25.65
C VAL A 14 35.31 30.44 26.76
N PHE A 15 36.00 30.76 27.86
CA PHE A 15 36.21 29.81 28.97
C PHE A 15 34.89 29.44 29.68
N PHE A 16 34.04 30.43 29.99
CA PHE A 16 32.75 30.20 30.65
C PHE A 16 31.81 29.35 29.76
N GLY A 17 31.73 29.67 28.46
CA GLY A 17 30.93 28.90 27.50
C GLY A 17 31.41 27.45 27.35
N LEU A 18 32.74 27.22 27.34
CA LEU A 18 33.32 25.88 27.23
C LEU A 18 33.08 25.04 28.49
N ALA A 19 33.21 25.66 29.67
CA ALA A 19 32.93 25.02 30.95
C ALA A 19 31.44 24.65 31.09
N LEU A 20 30.53 25.57 30.72
CA LEU A 20 29.08 25.31 30.75
C LEU A 20 28.70 24.16 29.80
N TRP A 21 29.27 24.14 28.58
CA TRP A 21 29.02 23.10 27.59
C TRP A 21 29.50 21.71 28.05
N LEU A 22 30.65 21.64 28.71
CA LEU A 22 31.18 20.39 29.27
C LEU A 22 30.29 19.83 30.40
N ILE A 23 29.73 20.70 31.25
CA ILE A 23 28.89 20.28 32.37
C ILE A 23 27.49 19.85 31.88
N LEU A 24 26.86 20.65 31.00
CA LEU A 24 25.55 20.34 30.45
C LEU A 24 25.59 19.07 29.57
N GLY A 25 26.68 18.86 28.82
CA GLY A 25 26.90 17.64 28.04
C GLY A 25 27.02 16.37 28.89
N GLN A 26 27.58 16.47 30.11
CA GLN A 26 27.66 15.35 31.05
C GLN A 26 26.34 15.07 31.76
N MET A 27 25.51 16.09 32.02
CA MET A 27 24.21 15.91 32.67
C MET A 27 23.11 15.38 31.72
N ALA A 28 23.18 15.70 30.43
CA ALA A 28 22.24 15.13 29.43
C ALA A 28 22.29 13.59 29.34
N ILE A 29 23.36 12.98 29.86
CA ILE A 29 23.58 11.53 29.88
C ILE A 29 23.04 10.89 31.19
N ALA A 30 22.69 11.68 32.21
CA ALA A 30 22.25 11.19 33.52
C ALA A 30 20.89 11.79 33.92
N GLN A 31 19.78 11.07 33.66
CA GLN A 31 18.46 11.45 34.19
C GLN A 31 18.29 10.90 35.62
N ASN A 32 18.51 11.74 36.63
CA ASN A 32 18.22 11.41 38.03
C ASN A 32 17.71 12.65 38.78
N THR A 33 16.81 12.48 39.74
CA THR A 33 16.14 13.57 40.49
C THR A 33 17.09 14.46 41.30
N ALA A 34 18.30 14.00 41.62
CA ALA A 34 19.34 14.82 42.25
C ALA A 34 20.00 15.84 41.30
N ASN A 35 19.83 15.69 39.97
CA ASN A 35 20.35 16.64 38.99
C ASN A 35 19.47 17.89 38.83
N ASN A 36 18.23 17.89 39.32
CA ASN A 36 17.33 19.03 39.15
C ASN A 36 17.79 20.29 39.92
N GLU A 37 18.38 20.14 41.12
CA GLU A 37 18.90 21.30 41.87
C GLU A 37 20.14 21.90 41.19
N LEU A 38 21.07 21.04 40.74
CA LEU A 38 22.30 21.44 40.05
C LEU A 38 22.00 22.04 38.67
N GLU A 39 21.02 21.50 37.95
CA GLU A 39 20.52 22.02 36.67
C GLU A 39 19.81 23.37 36.86
N THR A 40 19.05 23.53 37.94
CA THR A 40 18.41 24.81 38.29
C THR A 40 19.46 25.88 38.64
N GLU A 41 20.49 25.54 39.43
CA GLU A 41 21.59 26.45 39.74
C GLU A 41 22.41 26.82 38.49
N LEU A 42 22.66 25.88 37.57
CA LEU A 42 23.36 26.16 36.31
C LEU A 42 22.53 27.03 35.36
N LEU A 43 21.22 26.78 35.24
CA LEU A 43 20.32 27.62 34.46
C LEU A 43 20.25 29.04 35.03
N HIS A 44 20.26 29.17 36.36
CA HIS A 44 20.32 30.47 37.01
C HIS A 44 21.63 31.21 36.69
N LEU A 45 22.78 30.52 36.80
CA LEU A 45 24.09 31.09 36.45
C LEU A 45 24.22 31.44 34.97
N GLU A 46 23.65 30.64 34.07
CA GLU A 46 23.61 30.94 32.63
C GLU A 46 22.80 32.21 32.36
N GLN A 47 21.68 32.38 33.05
CA GLN A 47 20.84 33.57 32.92
C GLN A 47 21.55 34.81 33.47
N GLU A 48 22.20 34.72 34.64
CA GLU A 48 22.98 35.83 35.20
C GLU A 48 24.16 36.21 34.31
N TYR A 49 24.82 35.23 33.69
CA TYR A 49 25.90 35.46 32.73
C TYR A 49 25.40 36.20 31.48
N LYS A 50 24.29 35.76 30.87
CA LYS A 50 23.68 36.43 29.71
C LYS A 50 23.29 37.87 30.01
N ASP A 51 22.74 38.11 31.20
CA ASP A 51 22.37 39.45 31.64
C ASP A 51 23.59 40.37 31.81
N LEU A 52 24.72 39.84 32.31
CA LEU A 52 25.96 40.59 32.40
C LEU A 52 26.58 40.85 31.02
N GLU A 53 26.53 39.89 30.10
CA GLU A 53 27.00 40.02 28.72
C GLU A 53 26.23 41.13 27.97
N MET A 54 24.90 41.16 28.11
CA MET A 54 24.08 42.25 27.55
C MET A 54 24.43 43.62 28.15
N LYS A 55 24.58 43.70 29.48
CA LYS A 55 24.94 44.96 30.16
C LYS A 55 26.32 45.46 29.73
N LEU A 56 27.24 44.55 29.47
CA LEU A 56 28.57 44.85 28.97
C LEU A 56 28.54 45.33 27.52
N GLN A 57 27.80 44.64 26.64
CA GLN A 57 27.64 45.04 25.25
C GLN A 57 27.02 46.44 25.14
N ALA A 58 26.11 46.79 26.05
CA ALA A 58 25.57 48.14 26.17
C ALA A 58 26.64 49.18 26.54
N GLN A 59 27.62 48.85 27.40
CA GLN A 59 28.74 49.76 27.70
C GLN A 59 29.70 49.93 26.52
N LEU A 60 29.94 48.88 25.73
CA LEU A 60 30.73 48.98 24.49
C LEU A 60 30.04 49.87 23.45
N THR A 61 28.72 49.72 23.29
CA THR A 61 27.92 50.56 22.39
C THR A 61 27.94 52.02 22.83
N GLU A 62 27.86 52.28 24.14
CA GLU A 62 27.94 53.63 24.69
C GLU A 62 29.35 54.23 24.55
N LEU A 63 30.39 53.42 24.67
CA LEU A 63 31.77 53.84 24.40
C LEU A 63 31.96 54.24 22.93
N ASP A 64 31.48 53.41 21.99
CA ASP A 64 31.52 53.73 20.56
C ASP A 64 30.72 54.99 20.24
N ARG A 65 29.56 55.18 20.90
CA ARG A 65 28.78 56.41 20.79
C ARG A 65 29.60 57.62 21.23
N ILE A 66 30.22 57.57 22.40
CA ILE A 66 31.00 58.69 22.95
C ILE A 66 32.23 59.00 22.07
N LEU A 67 32.90 57.96 21.56
CA LEU A 67 34.05 58.13 20.65
C LEU A 67 33.66 58.79 19.31
N ASN A 68 32.43 58.56 18.83
CA ASN A 68 31.94 59.10 17.56
C ASN A 68 31.36 60.53 17.64
N VAL A 69 31.00 61.04 18.83
CA VAL A 69 30.34 62.36 18.96
C VAL A 69 31.35 63.54 18.95
N GLY A 70 32.66 63.27 18.90
CA GLY A 70 33.68 64.24 18.47
C GLY A 70 33.97 65.41 19.43
N TYR A 71 33.52 65.39 20.67
CA TYR A 71 33.89 66.39 21.69
C TYR A 71 35.13 65.96 22.49
N SER A 72 35.97 66.94 22.86
CA SER A 72 37.24 66.73 23.55
C SER A 72 37.30 67.47 24.89
N GLY A 73 38.26 67.13 25.76
CA GLY A 73 38.48 67.82 27.04
C GLY A 73 37.87 67.12 28.26
N VAL A 74 37.39 67.91 29.23
CA VAL A 74 37.01 67.45 30.57
C VAL A 74 35.76 66.54 30.55
N SER A 75 34.79 66.84 29.68
CA SER A 75 33.54 66.06 29.57
C SER A 75 33.80 64.63 29.04
N LEU A 76 34.64 64.48 28.02
CA LEU A 76 35.04 63.17 27.49
C LEU A 76 35.73 62.31 28.56
N ARG A 77 36.62 62.91 29.36
CA ARG A 77 37.30 62.20 30.46
C ARG A 77 36.30 61.73 31.52
N LYS A 78 35.31 62.56 31.85
CA LYS A 78 34.27 62.20 32.84
C LYS A 78 33.40 61.04 32.34
N ASP A 79 32.98 61.08 31.07
CA ASP A 79 32.14 60.01 30.51
C ASP A 79 32.92 58.71 30.32
N MET A 80 34.21 58.78 29.94
CA MET A 80 35.09 57.62 29.92
C MET A 80 35.33 57.03 31.31
N LEU A 81 35.51 57.86 32.34
CA LEU A 81 35.64 57.40 33.74
C LEU A 81 34.38 56.67 34.21
N ASN A 82 33.20 57.21 33.91
CA ASN A 82 31.93 56.56 34.24
C ASN A 82 31.77 55.19 33.56
N ILE A 83 32.20 55.06 32.29
CA ILE A 83 32.20 53.76 31.60
C ILE A 83 33.19 52.80 32.27
N VAL A 84 34.40 53.26 32.59
CA VAL A 84 35.41 52.43 33.25
C VAL A 84 34.91 51.90 34.60
N GLU A 85 34.28 52.74 35.43
CA GLU A 85 33.72 52.32 36.72
C GLU A 85 32.59 51.27 36.56
N ARG A 86 31.71 51.47 35.57
CA ARG A 86 30.64 50.50 35.26
C ARG A 86 31.21 49.17 34.75
N VAL A 87 32.22 49.22 33.89
CA VAL A 87 32.90 48.03 33.36
C VAL A 87 33.65 47.29 34.47
N GLN A 88 34.32 47.99 35.38
CA GLN A 88 34.97 47.37 36.56
C GLN A 88 33.96 46.68 37.47
N THR A 89 32.79 47.29 37.67
CA THR A 89 31.71 46.69 38.46
C THR A 89 31.17 45.41 37.81
N LEU A 90 31.06 45.38 36.48
CA LEU A 90 30.65 44.19 35.72
C LEU A 90 31.74 43.10 35.74
N ASP A 91 33.02 43.46 35.68
CA ASP A 91 34.15 42.51 35.76
C ASP A 91 34.20 41.80 37.12
N LEU A 92 33.96 42.52 38.21
CA LEU A 92 33.87 41.94 39.55
C LEU A 92 32.74 40.92 39.67
N LYS A 93 31.57 41.20 39.05
CA LYS A 93 30.44 40.25 39.02
C LYS A 93 30.73 39.02 38.16
N LEU A 94 31.41 39.18 37.03
CA LEU A 94 31.86 38.05 36.22
C LEU A 94 32.84 37.15 36.98
N LYS A 95 33.76 37.73 37.75
CA LYS A 95 34.70 36.96 38.58
C LYS A 95 34.00 36.18 39.69
N ASP A 96 32.92 36.72 40.24
CA ASP A 96 32.10 36.01 41.22
C ASP A 96 31.39 34.80 40.57
N LEU A 97 30.79 34.99 39.39
CA LEU A 97 30.20 33.89 38.60
C LEU A 97 31.22 32.80 38.23
N GLU A 98 32.44 33.18 37.85
CA GLU A 98 33.52 32.22 37.58
C GLU A 98 33.85 31.37 38.82
N THR A 99 33.80 31.98 40.00
CA THR A 99 34.08 31.30 41.27
C THR A 99 32.94 30.35 41.64
N GLN A 100 31.69 30.76 41.45
CA GLN A 100 30.51 29.92 41.65
C GLN A 100 30.48 28.73 40.68
N LEU A 101 30.78 28.97 39.39
CA LEU A 101 30.89 27.91 38.38
C LEU A 101 32.01 26.91 38.72
N ALA A 102 33.19 27.39 39.14
CA ALA A 102 34.30 26.52 39.52
C ALA A 102 33.96 25.64 40.74
N ALA A 103 33.17 26.14 41.69
CA ALA A 103 32.67 25.36 42.82
C ALA A 103 31.70 24.25 42.37
N LEU A 104 30.78 24.57 41.45
CA LEU A 104 29.84 23.60 40.87
C LEU A 104 30.54 22.54 40.02
N VAL A 105 31.55 22.90 39.24
CA VAL A 105 32.39 21.95 38.48
C VAL A 105 33.06 20.94 39.42
N LYS A 106 33.58 21.39 40.56
CA LYS A 106 34.19 20.49 41.56
C LYS A 106 33.15 19.54 42.19
N LEU A 107 31.92 20.03 42.42
CA LEU A 107 30.82 19.21 42.93
C LEU A 107 30.35 18.17 41.89
N ALA A 108 30.29 18.53 40.61
CA ALA A 108 29.90 17.62 39.52
C ALA A 108 30.96 16.55 39.20
N ALA A 109 32.25 16.86 39.39
CA ALA A 109 33.36 15.96 39.08
C ALA A 109 33.55 14.80 40.09
N PHE A 110 32.88 14.82 41.25
CA PHE A 110 33.04 13.82 42.31
C PHE A 110 31.90 12.79 42.28
N ASN A 111 31.80 11.99 41.21
CA ASN A 111 31.01 10.76 41.21
C ASN A 111 31.96 9.56 41.21
N PRO A 112 32.11 8.83 42.34
CA PRO A 112 33.02 7.69 42.45
C PRO A 112 32.57 6.48 41.63
N VAL A 113 31.32 6.46 41.15
CA VAL A 113 30.75 5.40 40.32
C VAL A 113 30.93 5.76 38.84
N LYS A 114 31.74 4.98 38.12
CA LYS A 114 31.90 5.13 36.66
C LYS A 114 30.72 4.50 35.90
N PRO A 115 30.37 5.02 34.71
CA PRO A 115 29.39 4.40 33.83
C PRO A 115 29.72 2.94 33.49
N PHE A 116 28.70 2.10 33.36
CA PHE A 116 28.80 0.69 32.97
C PHE A 116 27.64 0.29 32.04
N GLU A 117 27.79 -0.84 31.34
CA GLU A 117 26.82 -1.33 30.35
C GLU A 117 26.31 -2.73 30.71
N ILE A 118 25.10 -3.06 30.25
CA ILE A 118 24.49 -4.39 30.41
C ILE A 118 24.58 -5.13 29.07
N ILE A 119 25.21 -6.30 29.09
CA ILE A 119 25.29 -7.22 27.95
C ILE A 119 24.26 -8.33 28.13
N VAL A 120 23.38 -8.49 27.14
CA VAL A 120 22.38 -9.57 27.08
C VAL A 120 23.01 -10.81 26.43
N ARG A 121 22.88 -11.97 27.07
CA ARG A 121 23.45 -13.26 26.67
C ARG A 121 22.38 -14.34 26.76
N LYS A 122 22.44 -15.35 25.89
CA LYS A 122 21.48 -16.47 25.87
C LYS A 122 22.16 -17.76 26.37
N SER A 123 21.41 -18.57 27.11
CA SER A 123 21.78 -19.90 27.65
C SER A 123 22.87 -19.93 28.74
N SER A 124 23.89 -19.06 28.70
CA SER A 124 24.97 -19.02 29.69
C SER A 124 25.47 -17.60 29.95
N LYS A 125 26.00 -17.38 31.16
CA LYS A 125 26.65 -16.11 31.59
C LYS A 125 27.90 -15.76 30.75
N THR A 126 28.51 -16.74 30.08
CA THR A 126 29.71 -16.55 29.27
C THR A 126 29.45 -16.60 27.75
N ALA A 127 28.20 -16.82 27.33
CA ALA A 127 27.85 -16.86 25.90
C ALA A 127 28.07 -15.48 25.25
N PRO A 128 28.40 -15.37 23.94
CA PRO A 128 28.50 -14.09 23.25
C PRO A 128 27.24 -13.23 23.40
N ALA A 129 27.37 -11.91 23.20
CA ALA A 129 26.23 -11.01 23.19
C ALA A 129 25.18 -11.50 22.17
N ILE A 130 23.91 -11.46 22.58
CA ILE A 130 22.82 -11.95 21.73
C ILE A 130 22.74 -11.09 20.45
N MET A 131 22.76 -11.73 19.28
CA MET A 131 22.59 -11.06 17.99
C MET A 131 21.21 -11.32 17.35
N THR A 132 20.38 -12.11 18.00
CA THR A 132 19.09 -12.61 17.52
C THR A 132 18.01 -12.42 18.58
N ASP A 133 16.74 -12.62 18.20
CA ASP A 133 15.61 -12.47 19.12
C ASP A 133 15.60 -13.58 20.19
N VAL A 134 15.09 -13.26 21.39
CA VAL A 134 14.86 -14.22 22.47
C VAL A 134 13.53 -14.94 22.20
N ARG A 135 13.47 -16.25 22.47
CA ARG A 135 12.25 -17.07 22.32
C ARG A 135 11.60 -17.29 23.69
N ALA A 136 10.31 -17.61 23.69
CA ALA A 136 9.63 -18.07 24.90
C ALA A 136 10.20 -19.44 25.34
N GLY A 137 10.69 -19.52 26.58
CA GLY A 137 11.34 -20.72 27.16
C GLY A 137 12.87 -20.70 27.12
N ASP A 138 13.48 -19.64 26.59
CA ASP A 138 14.91 -19.42 26.68
C ASP A 138 15.34 -18.98 28.08
N ILE A 139 16.56 -19.36 28.46
CA ILE A 139 17.21 -18.76 29.64
C ILE A 139 18.08 -17.60 29.16
N VAL A 140 17.76 -16.38 29.60
CA VAL A 140 18.50 -15.15 29.26
C VAL A 140 19.29 -14.68 30.46
N TYR A 141 20.56 -14.34 30.24
CA TYR A 141 21.45 -13.76 31.23
C TYR A 141 21.81 -12.32 30.86
N PHE A 142 21.74 -11.44 31.84
CA PHE A 142 22.20 -10.07 31.78
C PHE A 142 23.47 -9.98 32.59
N THR A 143 24.55 -9.53 31.98
CA THR A 143 25.85 -9.40 32.63
C THR A 143 26.34 -7.98 32.54
N SER A 144 26.91 -7.46 33.63
CA SER A 144 27.50 -6.11 33.66
C SER A 144 28.76 -6.13 34.50
N GLU A 145 29.84 -5.53 34.00
CA GLU A 145 31.04 -5.28 34.78
C GLU A 145 30.91 -3.93 35.46
N VAL A 146 30.62 -3.96 36.77
CA VAL A 146 30.34 -2.75 37.54
C VAL A 146 31.61 -2.31 38.27
N PRO A 147 32.10 -1.08 38.03
CA PRO A 147 33.24 -0.52 38.74
C PRO A 147 32.85 -0.14 40.18
N HIS A 148 33.75 -0.40 41.13
CA HIS A 148 33.56 -0.03 42.53
C HIS A 148 34.33 1.25 42.89
N PRO A 149 33.83 2.06 43.84
CA PRO A 149 34.55 3.21 44.38
C PRO A 149 35.94 2.80 44.88
N THR A 150 36.96 3.62 44.60
CA THR A 150 38.35 3.34 45.02
C THR A 150 38.70 3.90 46.39
N ASP A 151 37.75 4.58 47.05
CA ASP A 151 37.98 5.21 48.35
C ASP A 151 38.05 4.16 49.47
N LYS A 152 39.02 4.35 50.37
CA LYS A 152 39.40 3.41 51.45
C LYS A 152 38.35 3.23 52.56
N ASN A 153 37.24 3.96 52.52
CA ASN A 153 36.13 3.73 53.43
C ASN A 153 35.26 2.64 52.81
N GLU A 154 35.20 1.48 53.45
CA GLU A 154 34.48 0.25 53.09
C GLU A 154 32.97 0.50 52.89
N GLN A 155 32.59 1.23 51.84
CA GLN A 155 31.20 1.57 51.57
C GLN A 155 30.55 0.41 50.81
N GLU A 156 29.53 -0.19 51.43
CA GLU A 156 28.67 -1.17 50.78
C GLU A 156 28.06 -0.57 49.51
N THR A 157 27.98 -1.37 48.44
CA THR A 157 27.28 -0.97 47.21
C THR A 157 25.97 -1.74 47.10
N LEU A 158 24.93 -1.04 46.69
CA LEU A 158 23.61 -1.58 46.44
C LEU A 158 23.38 -1.66 44.93
N LEU A 159 23.23 -2.89 44.43
CA LEU A 159 22.89 -3.19 43.05
C LEU A 159 21.46 -3.71 42.97
N GLN A 160 20.63 -3.07 42.16
CA GLN A 160 19.24 -3.45 41.96
C GLN A 160 18.99 -3.71 40.48
N TRP A 161 18.71 -4.97 40.16
CA TRP A 161 18.20 -5.39 38.87
C TRP A 161 16.68 -5.33 38.87
N SER A 162 16.10 -4.71 37.86
CA SER A 162 14.66 -4.68 37.62
C SER A 162 14.36 -4.92 36.15
N LEU A 163 13.36 -5.76 35.88
CA LEU A 163 12.83 -5.99 34.55
C LEU A 163 11.58 -5.14 34.33
N ILE A 164 11.52 -4.44 33.20
CA ILE A 164 10.35 -3.71 32.73
C ILE A 164 9.69 -4.56 31.64
N LEU A 165 8.40 -4.85 31.82
CA LEU A 165 7.56 -5.65 30.95
C LEU A 165 7.18 -4.89 29.66
N PRO A 166 6.61 -5.56 28.63
CA PRO A 166 6.23 -4.91 27.37
C PRO A 166 5.18 -3.80 27.50
N ASP A 167 4.39 -3.84 28.57
CA ASP A 167 3.39 -2.81 28.90
C ASP A 167 3.99 -1.59 29.64
N GLY A 168 5.30 -1.59 29.90
CA GLY A 168 6.02 -0.53 30.60
C GLY A 168 5.99 -0.63 32.13
N ARG A 169 5.32 -1.63 32.72
CA ARG A 169 5.34 -1.85 34.16
C ARG A 169 6.63 -2.55 34.59
N VAL A 170 7.14 -2.21 35.77
CA VAL A 170 8.23 -2.97 36.40
C VAL A 170 7.66 -4.29 36.90
N SER A 171 8.35 -5.40 36.65
CA SER A 171 7.95 -6.71 37.12
C SER A 171 8.14 -6.82 38.63
N ASP A 172 7.05 -7.10 39.36
CA ASP A 172 7.07 -7.30 40.81
C ASP A 172 7.76 -8.61 41.22
N THR A 173 7.89 -9.56 40.29
CA THR A 173 8.46 -10.90 40.54
C THR A 173 9.90 -11.05 40.10
N LEU A 174 10.39 -10.18 39.22
CA LEU A 174 11.73 -10.25 38.61
C LEU A 174 12.60 -9.06 39.03
N LEU A 175 12.73 -8.90 40.33
CA LEU A 175 13.59 -7.91 40.98
C LEU A 175 14.67 -8.64 41.79
N LYS A 176 15.93 -8.26 41.59
CA LYS A 176 17.07 -8.83 42.32
C LYS A 176 17.91 -7.71 42.92
N THR A 177 18.06 -7.75 44.23
CA THR A 177 18.93 -6.84 44.97
C THR A 177 20.17 -7.59 45.43
N ASP A 178 21.34 -6.98 45.21
CA ASP A 178 22.65 -7.48 45.67
C ASP A 178 23.29 -6.38 46.51
N GLN A 179 23.61 -6.69 47.76
CA GLN A 179 24.33 -5.81 48.69
C GLN A 179 25.58 -6.58 49.10
N ASN A 180 26.73 -6.24 48.52
CA ASN A 180 27.97 -6.93 48.82
C ASN A 180 29.16 -5.99 48.66
N TYR A 181 30.06 -6.02 49.63
CA TYR A 181 31.40 -5.47 49.49
C TYR A 181 32.27 -6.47 48.73
N ARG A 182 32.97 -6.03 47.68
CA ARG A 182 33.91 -6.86 46.92
C ARG A 182 35.19 -6.09 46.66
N GLU A 183 36.30 -6.67 47.10
CA GLU A 183 37.65 -6.14 46.86
C GLU A 183 37.97 -6.11 45.36
N GLY A 184 38.50 -4.97 44.88
CA GLY A 184 38.94 -4.79 43.49
C GLY A 184 38.37 -3.53 42.82
N ARG A 185 38.85 -3.21 41.61
CA ARG A 185 38.42 -2.02 40.83
C ARG A 185 37.03 -2.17 40.18
N GLY A 186 36.44 -3.36 40.22
CA GLY A 186 35.12 -3.70 39.69
C GLY A 186 34.86 -5.19 39.75
N ALA A 187 33.61 -5.61 39.53
CA ALA A 187 33.21 -7.01 39.50
C ALA A 187 32.14 -7.29 38.43
N LEU A 188 32.13 -8.52 37.92
CA LEU A 188 31.11 -9.01 37.00
C LEU A 188 29.87 -9.47 37.77
N TYR A 189 28.74 -8.80 37.53
CA TYR A 189 27.44 -9.17 38.07
C TYR A 189 26.57 -9.82 37.00
N SER A 190 25.67 -10.71 37.44
CA SER A 190 24.74 -11.38 36.53
C SER A 190 23.34 -11.55 37.12
N PHE A 191 22.36 -11.41 36.25
CA PHE A 191 20.94 -11.63 36.49
C PHE A 191 20.41 -12.56 35.39
N GLY A 192 19.68 -13.61 35.72
CA GLY A 192 19.19 -14.60 34.76
C GLY A 192 17.68 -14.78 34.88
N ILE A 193 16.98 -14.91 33.76
CA ILE A 193 15.54 -15.16 33.70
C ILE A 193 15.26 -16.35 32.79
N ASP A 194 14.25 -17.15 33.14
CA ASP A 194 13.64 -18.14 32.26
C ASP A 194 12.41 -17.48 31.60
N THR A 195 12.40 -17.41 30.28
CA THR A 195 11.33 -16.75 29.53
C THR A 195 10.11 -17.63 29.30
N LYS A 196 10.07 -18.83 29.89
CA LYS A 196 8.91 -19.72 29.79
C LYS A 196 7.67 -19.07 30.41
N GLY A 197 6.62 -18.91 29.60
CA GLY A 197 5.35 -18.32 30.03
C GLY A 197 5.35 -16.79 30.14
N MET A 198 6.44 -16.13 29.75
CA MET A 198 6.49 -14.68 29.64
C MET A 198 5.75 -14.19 28.38
N GLU A 199 5.17 -13.00 28.43
CA GLU A 199 4.46 -12.39 27.31
C GLU A 199 5.41 -12.06 26.15
N LEU A 200 4.90 -12.06 24.92
CA LEU A 200 5.69 -11.65 23.76
C LEU A 200 5.82 -10.12 23.74
N GLY A 201 6.97 -9.62 23.27
CA GLY A 201 7.23 -8.19 23.13
C GLY A 201 8.58 -7.75 23.68
N LYS A 202 8.77 -6.42 23.72
CA LYS A 202 10.03 -5.79 24.12
C LYS A 202 10.11 -5.62 25.63
N TYR A 203 11.16 -6.16 26.22
CA TYR A 203 11.49 -6.02 27.61
C TYR A 203 12.69 -5.10 27.78
N GLN A 204 12.74 -4.41 28.91
CA GLN A 204 13.90 -3.60 29.28
C GLN A 204 14.45 -4.07 30.63
N VAL A 205 15.75 -4.31 30.68
CA VAL A 205 16.46 -4.59 31.93
C VAL A 205 17.17 -3.34 32.38
N LYS A 206 17.00 -3.04 33.67
CA LYS A 206 17.62 -1.91 34.35
C LYS A 206 18.48 -2.43 35.49
N LEU A 207 19.70 -1.92 35.59
CA LEU A 207 20.62 -2.12 36.71
C LEU A 207 20.92 -0.77 37.34
N ALA A 208 20.47 -0.57 38.57
CA ALA A 208 20.84 0.59 39.38
C ALA A 208 21.98 0.22 40.34
N HIS A 209 23.02 1.05 40.37
CA HIS A 209 24.11 0.99 41.33
C HIS A 209 24.03 2.23 42.22
N SER A 210 23.98 2.03 43.53
CA SER A 210 23.93 3.13 44.50
C SER A 210 24.80 2.83 45.72
N ILE A 211 25.25 3.88 46.40
CA ILE A 211 25.95 3.78 47.69
C ILE A 211 24.94 4.17 48.79
N PRO A 212 24.60 3.27 49.74
CA PRO A 212 23.70 3.58 50.85
C PRO A 212 24.17 4.80 51.63
N GLY A 213 23.23 5.70 51.95
CA GLY A 213 23.53 6.94 52.67
C GLY A 213 24.03 8.10 51.80
N ASN A 214 24.23 7.90 50.48
CA ASN A 214 24.62 8.98 49.57
C ASN A 214 23.74 9.02 48.30
N THR A 215 22.76 9.92 48.30
CA THR A 215 21.81 10.13 47.20
C THR A 215 22.46 10.64 45.91
N ARG A 216 23.69 11.18 45.97
CA ARG A 216 24.43 11.72 44.82
C ARG A 216 25.30 10.67 44.11
N HIS A 217 25.35 9.43 44.59
CA HIS A 217 26.15 8.34 44.00
C HIS A 217 25.29 7.21 43.50
N LYS A 218 24.40 7.51 42.55
CA LYS A 218 23.56 6.54 41.87
C LYS A 218 23.79 6.58 40.36
N PHE A 219 24.11 5.44 39.76
CA PHE A 219 24.22 5.26 38.31
C PHE A 219 23.27 4.16 37.84
N GLU A 220 22.65 4.32 36.68
CA GLU A 220 21.72 3.34 36.12
C GLU A 220 22.14 2.97 34.70
N ALA A 221 22.19 1.68 34.41
CA ALA A 221 22.36 1.15 33.07
C ALA A 221 21.07 0.47 32.62
N ASN A 222 20.73 0.62 31.33
CA ASN A 222 19.53 0.04 30.75
C ASN A 222 19.89 -0.69 29.45
N THR A 223 19.26 -1.84 29.19
CA THR A 223 19.33 -2.54 27.91
C THR A 223 17.99 -3.15 27.56
N GLN A 224 17.77 -3.45 26.28
CA GLN A 224 16.50 -3.99 25.78
C GLN A 224 16.72 -5.34 25.11
N PHE A 225 15.72 -6.22 25.22
CA PHE A 225 15.64 -7.46 24.46
C PHE A 225 14.19 -7.74 24.11
N GLU A 226 13.93 -8.56 23.09
CA GLU A 226 12.57 -8.84 22.61
C GLU A 226 12.31 -10.35 22.62
N ILE A 227 11.17 -10.73 23.21
CA ILE A 227 10.68 -12.12 23.17
C ILE A 227 9.73 -12.25 21.99
N ASN A 228 10.16 -13.00 20.97
CA ASN A 228 9.42 -13.21 19.72
C ASN A 228 9.16 -14.69 19.43
N ILE A 229 8.13 -14.96 18.63
CA ILE A 229 7.98 -16.23 17.93
C ILE A 229 8.80 -16.15 16.64
N VAL A 230 9.66 -17.14 16.37
CA VAL A 230 10.34 -17.24 15.07
C VAL A 230 9.30 -17.61 14.01
N ASP A 231 8.79 -16.59 13.32
CA ASP A 231 7.75 -16.69 12.28
C ASP A 231 8.33 -16.71 10.85
N LYS A 232 9.65 -16.77 10.72
CA LYS A 232 10.38 -16.68 9.44
C LYS A 232 11.52 -17.68 9.39
N LEU A 233 11.78 -18.19 8.20
CA LEU A 233 13.00 -18.91 7.86
C LEU A 233 14.15 -17.90 7.68
N ILE A 234 15.29 -18.08 8.36
CA ILE A 234 16.40 -17.11 8.34
C ILE A 234 17.73 -17.83 8.17
N VAL A 235 18.60 -17.33 7.28
CA VAL A 235 20.01 -17.74 7.22
C VAL A 235 20.86 -16.81 8.10
N ALA A 236 21.16 -17.26 9.31
CA ALA A 236 21.90 -16.48 10.31
C ALA A 236 23.35 -16.22 9.85
N LYS A 237 24.08 -17.29 9.51
CA LYS A 237 25.52 -17.21 9.19
C LYS A 237 25.91 -18.21 8.10
N MET A 238 26.91 -17.86 7.31
CA MET A 238 27.57 -18.78 6.38
C MET A 238 29.06 -18.80 6.70
N VAL A 239 29.69 -19.95 6.49
CA VAL A 239 31.12 -20.16 6.75
C VAL A 239 31.68 -21.00 5.61
N VAL A 240 32.87 -20.63 5.16
CA VAL A 240 33.72 -21.45 4.30
C VAL A 240 35.00 -21.70 5.07
N ASP A 241 35.43 -22.95 5.14
CA ASP A 241 36.55 -23.41 5.96
C ASP A 241 37.23 -24.60 5.26
N ASP A 242 38.48 -24.93 5.60
CA ASP A 242 39.15 -26.15 5.15
C ASP A 242 38.97 -27.33 6.13
N GLU A 243 38.41 -27.06 7.32
CA GLU A 243 38.10 -28.07 8.30
C GLU A 243 36.60 -28.39 8.39
N ARG A 244 36.30 -29.67 8.65
CA ARG A 244 34.93 -30.14 8.90
C ARG A 244 34.30 -29.49 10.14
N THR A 245 35.11 -29.13 11.14
CA THR A 245 34.66 -28.50 12.39
C THR A 245 34.57 -26.99 12.32
N GLY A 246 35.04 -26.38 11.23
CA GLY A 246 35.12 -24.95 11.01
C GLY A 246 33.89 -24.15 11.42
N ASP A 247 34.10 -23.14 12.25
CA ASP A 247 33.07 -22.23 12.76
C ASP A 247 33.33 -20.76 12.39
N LYS A 248 34.51 -20.46 11.83
CA LYS A 248 34.91 -19.12 11.37
C LYS A 248 35.13 -19.13 9.88
N HIS A 249 34.62 -18.10 9.22
CA HIS A 249 34.80 -18.00 7.79
C HIS A 249 36.26 -17.67 7.46
N MET A 250 36.90 -18.56 6.70
CA MET A 250 38.18 -18.33 6.06
C MET A 250 37.94 -17.62 4.72
N PRO A 251 38.37 -16.36 4.56
CA PRO A 251 38.20 -15.63 3.30
C PRO A 251 39.15 -16.15 2.21
N VAL A 252 40.21 -16.86 2.58
CA VAL A 252 41.19 -17.47 1.67
C VAL A 252 41.41 -18.91 2.14
N LEU A 253 41.21 -19.87 1.25
CA LEU A 253 41.53 -21.27 1.48
C LEU A 253 42.90 -21.61 0.88
N PRO A 254 43.75 -22.40 1.56
CA PRO A 254 45.02 -22.85 1.00
C PRO A 254 44.85 -23.62 -0.32
N SER A 255 45.83 -23.52 -1.22
CA SER A 255 45.86 -24.32 -2.45
C SER A 255 45.85 -25.82 -2.11
N GLY A 256 44.93 -26.57 -2.70
CA GLY A 256 44.74 -28.00 -2.44
C GLY A 256 43.79 -28.33 -1.30
N ALA A 257 43.32 -27.34 -0.51
CA ALA A 257 42.33 -27.56 0.53
C ALA A 257 40.96 -27.92 -0.06
N SER A 258 40.17 -28.73 0.66
CA SER A 258 38.79 -29.04 0.25
C SER A 258 37.81 -28.08 0.93
N PRO A 259 37.08 -27.23 0.19
CA PRO A 259 36.17 -26.26 0.81
C PRO A 259 34.98 -26.95 1.52
N TYR A 260 34.87 -26.72 2.82
CA TYR A 260 33.67 -27.01 3.59
C TYR A 260 32.77 -25.78 3.66
N LEU A 261 31.59 -25.89 3.05
CA LEU A 261 30.60 -24.83 2.99
C LEU A 261 29.51 -25.05 4.04
N PHE A 262 29.51 -24.26 5.11
CA PHE A 262 28.50 -24.33 6.18
C PHE A 262 27.47 -23.21 6.10
N THR A 263 26.22 -23.57 6.37
CA THR A 263 25.10 -22.65 6.55
C THR A 263 24.48 -22.89 7.91
N TYR A 264 24.34 -21.82 8.69
CA TYR A 264 23.64 -21.77 9.96
C TYR A 264 22.31 -21.06 9.76
N TYR A 265 21.21 -21.73 10.07
CA TYR A 265 19.87 -21.24 9.79
C TYR A 265 18.90 -21.49 10.95
N GLU A 266 17.90 -20.64 11.04
CA GLU A 266 16.78 -20.76 11.98
C GLU A 266 15.51 -21.09 11.23
N VAL A 267 14.67 -21.91 11.85
CA VAL A 267 13.43 -22.36 11.23
C VAL A 267 12.27 -22.32 12.24
N PRO A 268 11.06 -21.90 11.83
CA PRO A 268 9.87 -21.96 12.69
C PRO A 268 9.56 -23.39 13.15
N SER A 269 9.06 -23.53 14.37
CA SER A 269 8.77 -24.82 15.02
C SER A 269 7.78 -25.72 14.27
N GLY A 270 6.95 -25.17 13.39
CA GLY A 270 6.00 -25.92 12.54
C GLY A 270 6.53 -26.35 11.17
N VAL A 271 7.84 -26.22 10.90
CA VAL A 271 8.47 -26.76 9.68
C VAL A 271 9.22 -28.04 10.06
N ASP A 272 8.88 -29.18 9.46
CA ASP A 272 9.56 -30.47 9.68
C ASP A 272 10.70 -30.75 8.67
N ALA A 273 10.63 -30.12 7.49
CA ALA A 273 11.64 -30.26 6.47
C ALA A 273 11.67 -29.05 5.52
N LEU A 274 12.84 -28.77 4.97
CA LEU A 274 13.11 -27.73 3.99
C LEU A 274 13.78 -28.32 2.76
N THR A 275 13.65 -27.64 1.62
CA THR A 275 14.55 -27.85 0.48
C THR A 275 15.69 -26.84 0.55
N ALA A 276 16.93 -27.30 0.44
CA ALA A 276 18.13 -26.47 0.42
C ALA A 276 18.81 -26.56 -0.96
N HIS A 277 19.00 -25.40 -1.59
CA HIS A 277 19.69 -25.23 -2.87
C HIS A 277 21.04 -24.56 -2.62
N TYR A 278 22.13 -25.30 -2.83
CA TYR A 278 23.50 -24.82 -2.75
C TYR A 278 24.03 -24.57 -4.15
N SER A 279 24.67 -23.42 -4.37
CA SER A 279 25.40 -23.17 -5.62
C SER A 279 26.73 -22.46 -5.37
N VAL A 280 27.74 -22.78 -6.17
CA VAL A 280 29.05 -22.11 -6.11
C VAL A 280 29.41 -21.56 -7.47
N HIS A 281 29.66 -20.27 -7.50
CA HIS A 281 29.99 -19.53 -8.71
C HIS A 281 31.43 -19.04 -8.65
N ASP A 282 32.22 -19.39 -9.65
CA ASP A 282 33.51 -18.76 -9.91
C ASP A 282 33.25 -17.38 -10.51
N LEU A 283 33.52 -16.32 -9.73
CA LEU A 283 33.32 -14.94 -10.15
C LEU A 283 34.41 -14.46 -11.12
N THR A 284 35.58 -15.11 -11.12
CA THR A 284 36.71 -14.77 -12.01
C THR A 284 36.45 -15.29 -13.42
N SER A 285 36.07 -16.57 -13.55
CA SER A 285 35.75 -17.16 -14.87
C SER A 285 34.29 -16.99 -15.29
N ASN A 286 33.47 -16.39 -14.42
CA ASN A 286 32.04 -16.21 -14.57
C ASN A 286 31.26 -17.52 -14.84
N LYS A 287 31.67 -18.63 -14.21
CA LYS A 287 31.05 -19.96 -14.36
C LYS A 287 30.44 -20.45 -13.06
N ASN A 288 29.31 -21.14 -13.16
CA ASN A 288 28.75 -21.90 -12.03
C ASN A 288 29.41 -23.28 -12.00
N ILE A 289 30.16 -23.57 -10.93
CA ILE A 289 30.99 -24.76 -10.80
C ILE A 289 30.36 -25.84 -9.92
N TYR A 290 29.28 -25.51 -9.20
CA TYR A 290 28.60 -26.47 -8.35
C TYR A 290 27.14 -26.09 -8.14
N ASN A 291 26.24 -27.08 -8.25
CA ASN A 291 24.84 -26.95 -7.86
C ASN A 291 24.38 -28.23 -7.17
N ARG A 292 23.70 -28.10 -6.03
CA ARG A 292 23.07 -29.22 -5.34
C ARG A 292 21.76 -28.81 -4.70
N VAL A 293 20.73 -29.62 -4.91
CA VAL A 293 19.44 -29.48 -4.26
C VAL A 293 19.22 -30.69 -3.36
N GLY A 294 18.76 -30.47 -2.12
CA GLY A 294 18.50 -31.57 -1.20
C GLY A 294 17.47 -31.25 -0.13
N ARG A 295 16.75 -32.29 0.31
CA ARG A 295 15.86 -32.23 1.47
C ARG A 295 16.67 -32.18 2.76
N ARG A 296 16.27 -31.31 3.67
CA ARG A 296 16.81 -31.17 5.03
C ARG A 296 15.69 -31.31 6.05
N ASN A 297 15.76 -32.34 6.87
CA ASN A 297 14.86 -32.46 8.01
C ASN A 297 15.30 -31.45 9.08
N THR A 298 14.34 -30.72 9.62
CA THR A 298 14.58 -29.72 10.65
C THR A 298 14.53 -30.37 12.03
N LYS A 299 15.21 -29.75 12.99
CA LYS A 299 15.14 -30.10 14.41
C LYS A 299 14.44 -28.97 15.14
N PRO A 300 13.13 -29.05 15.41
CA PRO A 300 12.36 -27.94 16.00
C PRO A 300 12.87 -27.53 17.38
N ASP A 301 13.54 -28.44 18.10
CA ASP A 301 14.15 -28.19 19.41
C ASP A 301 15.53 -27.50 19.35
N MET A 302 16.08 -27.26 18.14
CA MET A 302 17.36 -26.58 17.94
C MET A 302 17.16 -25.19 17.33
N ASP A 303 17.63 -24.17 18.05
CA ASP A 303 17.47 -22.78 17.63
C ASP A 303 18.18 -22.45 16.32
N ILE A 304 19.45 -22.84 16.23
CA ILE A 304 20.29 -22.69 15.04
C ILE A 304 20.71 -24.08 14.59
N GLN A 305 20.38 -24.39 13.35
CA GLN A 305 20.76 -25.64 12.71
C GLN A 305 21.92 -25.37 11.76
N ARG A 306 22.91 -26.26 11.80
CA ARG A 306 24.07 -26.21 10.91
C ARG A 306 23.93 -27.29 9.84
N VAL A 307 24.18 -26.90 8.60
CA VAL A 307 24.30 -27.84 7.49
C VAL A 307 25.55 -27.52 6.68
N GLY A 308 26.27 -28.57 6.28
CA GLY A 308 27.51 -28.46 5.52
C GLY A 308 27.45 -29.19 4.19
N VAL A 309 28.22 -28.69 3.22
CA VAL A 309 28.54 -29.39 1.97
C VAL A 309 30.06 -29.34 1.80
N LEU A 310 30.68 -30.50 1.59
CA LEU A 310 32.07 -30.60 1.16
C LEU A 310 32.12 -30.53 -0.36
N LEU A 311 32.96 -29.66 -0.89
CA LEU A 311 33.31 -29.65 -2.31
C LEU A 311 34.54 -30.52 -2.50
N ASP A 312 34.40 -31.61 -3.25
CA ASP A 312 35.52 -32.51 -3.54
C ASP A 312 36.37 -31.91 -4.66
N PRO A 313 37.63 -31.51 -4.38
CA PRO A 313 38.51 -30.90 -5.38
C PRO A 313 38.86 -31.84 -6.54
N LYS A 314 38.64 -33.16 -6.42
CA LYS A 314 38.77 -34.11 -7.55
C LYS A 314 37.65 -33.99 -8.57
N THR A 315 36.49 -33.48 -8.15
CA THR A 315 35.28 -33.37 -8.98
C THR A 315 34.97 -31.94 -9.40
N ILE A 316 35.48 -30.97 -8.64
CA ILE A 316 35.27 -29.53 -8.85
C ILE A 316 36.66 -28.91 -8.87
N GLU A 317 37.08 -28.44 -10.04
CA GLU A 317 38.38 -27.81 -10.22
C GLU A 317 38.36 -26.39 -9.63
N PHE A 318 39.18 -26.18 -8.61
CA PHE A 318 39.46 -24.85 -8.07
C PHE A 318 40.78 -24.33 -8.64
N VAL A 319 40.80 -23.07 -9.05
CA VAL A 319 41.94 -22.41 -9.66
C VAL A 319 42.51 -21.41 -8.67
N ASP A 320 43.81 -21.51 -8.42
CA ASP A 320 44.51 -20.59 -7.53
C ASP A 320 44.35 -19.13 -7.98
N GLY A 321 44.03 -18.25 -7.03
CA GLY A 321 43.78 -16.83 -7.26
C GLY A 321 42.36 -16.47 -7.68
N HIS A 322 41.47 -17.45 -7.92
CA HIS A 322 40.08 -17.18 -8.29
C HIS A 322 39.21 -16.81 -7.07
N GLU A 323 38.24 -15.91 -7.29
CA GLU A 323 37.20 -15.56 -6.31
C GLU A 323 35.96 -16.43 -6.55
N TYR A 324 35.48 -17.07 -5.49
CA TYR A 324 34.28 -17.89 -5.52
C TYR A 324 33.18 -17.27 -4.66
N ARG A 325 31.92 -17.45 -5.08
CA ARG A 325 30.72 -17.10 -4.32
C ARG A 325 29.93 -18.35 -4.04
N PHE A 326 29.73 -18.65 -2.76
CA PHE A 326 28.82 -19.68 -2.28
C PHE A 326 27.46 -19.05 -1.98
N ASP A 327 26.42 -19.51 -2.66
CA ASP A 327 25.03 -19.10 -2.49
C ASP A 327 24.19 -20.25 -1.89
N ILE A 328 23.24 -19.90 -1.02
CA ILE A 328 22.25 -20.83 -0.45
C ILE A 328 20.85 -20.26 -0.58
N ASN A 329 19.88 -21.10 -0.92
CA ASN A 329 18.45 -20.80 -0.84
C ASN A 329 17.72 -21.93 -0.10
N LEU A 330 16.97 -21.57 0.95
CA LEU A 330 16.17 -22.49 1.77
C LEU A 330 14.68 -22.24 1.50
N GLU A 331 13.92 -23.31 1.23
CA GLU A 331 12.51 -23.24 0.87
C GLU A 331 11.64 -24.15 1.74
N ASP A 332 10.55 -23.60 2.28
CA ASP A 332 9.46 -24.34 2.94
C ASP A 332 8.45 -24.88 1.92
N ASN A 333 8.95 -25.67 0.96
CA ASN A 333 8.13 -26.25 -0.09
C ASN A 333 7.68 -27.69 0.23
N LEU A 334 8.25 -28.31 1.27
CA LEU A 334 8.00 -29.68 1.71
C LEU A 334 6.87 -29.81 2.76
N ARG A 335 6.35 -28.69 3.28
CA ARG A 335 5.22 -28.70 4.23
C ARG A 335 3.93 -29.24 3.57
N PRO A 336 3.15 -30.10 4.25
CA PRO A 336 1.85 -30.57 3.76
C PRO A 336 0.86 -29.41 3.57
N ALA A 337 0.06 -29.43 2.50
CA ALA A 337 -0.89 -28.37 2.16
C ALA A 337 -1.94 -28.04 3.25
N ARG A 338 -2.15 -28.95 4.21
CA ARG A 338 -3.08 -28.78 5.33
C ARG A 338 -2.48 -28.03 6.54
N ALA A 339 -1.17 -27.81 6.59
CA ALA A 339 -0.46 -27.22 7.73
C ALA A 339 -0.29 -25.68 7.65
N GLY A 340 -1.12 -25.00 6.85
CA GLY A 340 -1.12 -23.54 6.72
C GLY A 340 -0.26 -23.00 5.57
N LYS A 341 -0.04 -21.67 5.57
CA LYS A 341 0.70 -20.96 4.51
C LYS A 341 2.20 -21.28 4.60
N LYS A 342 2.83 -21.51 3.44
CA LYS A 342 4.30 -21.71 3.35
C LYS A 342 5.04 -20.45 3.78
N TYR A 343 6.14 -20.63 4.51
CA TYR A 343 7.03 -19.51 4.85
C TYR A 343 7.81 -19.02 3.62
N LYS A 344 8.17 -17.72 3.62
CA LYS A 344 9.01 -17.16 2.55
C LYS A 344 10.39 -17.83 2.56
N SER A 345 10.96 -18.06 1.36
CA SER A 345 12.31 -18.60 1.23
C SER A 345 13.36 -17.63 1.80
N ALA A 346 14.47 -18.19 2.24
CA ALA A 346 15.61 -17.44 2.77
C ALA A 346 16.85 -17.72 1.92
N SER A 347 17.49 -16.66 1.45
CA SER A 347 18.70 -16.78 0.63
C SER A 347 19.82 -15.90 1.16
N LYS A 348 21.07 -16.37 1.04
CA LYS A 348 22.27 -15.64 1.45
C LYS A 348 23.46 -16.11 0.64
N SER A 349 24.52 -15.30 0.61
CA SER A 349 25.76 -15.64 -0.06
C SER A 349 26.99 -15.19 0.71
N ILE A 350 28.10 -15.87 0.46
CA ILE A 350 29.42 -15.57 1.02
C ILE A 350 30.49 -15.79 -0.05
N ARG A 351 31.65 -15.14 0.09
CA ARG A 351 32.74 -15.21 -0.88
C ARG A 351 34.02 -15.72 -0.27
N PHE A 352 34.85 -16.39 -1.04
CA PHE A 352 36.17 -16.84 -0.63
C PHE A 352 37.12 -16.92 -1.83
N PHE A 353 38.42 -16.84 -1.58
CA PHE A 353 39.47 -17.08 -2.55
C PHE A 353 40.09 -18.46 -2.35
N TYR A 354 40.64 -19.03 -3.41
CA TYR A 354 41.38 -20.29 -3.36
C TYR A 354 42.86 -20.05 -3.68
N GLY A 355 43.76 -20.61 -2.88
CA GLY A 355 45.20 -20.40 -2.97
C GLY A 355 45.65 -19.05 -2.41
N ASN A 356 45.90 -18.08 -3.28
CA ASN A 356 46.40 -16.75 -2.90
C ASN A 356 45.31 -15.68 -3.05
N GLU A 357 45.23 -14.73 -2.11
CA GLU A 357 44.40 -13.53 -2.30
C GLU A 357 44.99 -12.71 -3.46
N PRO A 358 44.22 -12.39 -4.52
CA PRO A 358 44.71 -11.50 -5.56
C PRO A 358 45.01 -10.12 -4.95
N ARG A 359 46.21 -9.58 -5.21
CA ARG A 359 46.56 -8.21 -4.82
C ARG A 359 45.76 -7.24 -5.69
N TYR A 360 44.89 -6.43 -5.08
CA TYR A 360 44.13 -5.40 -5.80
C TYR A 360 43.89 -4.16 -4.94
N ALA A 361 43.75 -3.02 -5.59
CA ALA A 361 43.26 -1.78 -5.00
C ALA A 361 42.33 -1.10 -6.01
N LYS A 362 41.07 -0.83 -5.63
CA LYS A 362 40.03 -0.32 -6.53
C LYS A 362 39.30 0.87 -5.93
N ILE A 363 39.06 1.90 -6.75
CA ILE A 363 38.20 3.02 -6.38
C ILE A 363 36.72 2.61 -6.50
N GLU A 364 36.05 2.39 -5.38
CA GLU A 364 34.61 2.12 -5.36
C GLU A 364 33.80 3.39 -5.60
N LYS A 365 34.15 4.48 -4.90
CA LYS A 365 33.46 5.77 -5.00
C LYS A 365 34.46 6.90 -5.15
N LEU A 366 34.11 7.90 -5.96
CA LEU A 366 34.82 9.16 -6.09
C LEU A 366 33.77 10.26 -6.22
N PHE A 367 33.81 11.26 -5.35
CA PHE A 367 32.86 12.37 -5.35
C PHE A 367 33.37 13.56 -4.54
N VAL A 368 32.63 14.66 -4.57
CA VAL A 368 32.88 15.84 -3.73
C VAL A 368 31.74 16.08 -2.74
N ALA A 369 32.04 16.66 -1.58
CA ALA A 369 31.04 16.99 -0.57
C ALA A 369 31.47 18.18 0.30
N THR A 370 30.50 18.76 1.00
CA THR A 370 30.71 19.91 1.91
C THR A 370 31.22 19.51 3.31
N ARG A 371 31.33 18.20 3.58
CA ARG A 371 31.79 17.64 4.86
C ARG A 371 32.77 16.49 4.63
N ALA A 372 33.73 16.33 5.54
CA ALA A 372 34.80 15.34 5.43
C ALA A 372 34.33 13.87 5.47
N ASN A 373 33.19 13.59 6.11
CA ASN A 373 32.66 12.26 6.38
C ASN A 373 31.37 11.93 5.59
N ALA A 374 31.10 12.66 4.50
CA ALA A 374 29.92 12.44 3.67
C ALA A 374 29.92 11.04 3.01
N GLU A 375 28.75 10.39 2.95
CA GLU A 375 28.61 9.04 2.37
C GLU A 375 28.22 9.04 0.88
N GLN A 376 27.72 10.18 0.41
CA GLN A 376 27.28 10.45 -0.94
C GLN A 376 27.75 11.86 -1.34
N GLY A 377 27.95 12.07 -2.62
CA GLY A 377 28.41 13.34 -3.15
C GLY A 377 27.31 14.16 -3.79
N ASP A 378 27.58 15.45 -3.88
CA ASP A 378 26.71 16.42 -4.52
C ASP A 378 27.29 16.83 -5.87
N GLY A 379 26.56 16.57 -6.96
CA GLY A 379 26.97 16.99 -8.31
C GLY A 379 26.90 18.51 -8.53
N LYS A 380 26.25 19.24 -7.61
CA LYS A 380 26.10 20.70 -7.59
C LYS A 380 26.51 21.20 -6.22
N ILE A 381 27.66 21.86 -6.16
CA ILE A 381 28.20 22.38 -4.92
C ILE A 381 27.74 23.83 -4.75
N PRO A 382 27.12 24.23 -3.63
CA PRO A 382 26.74 25.62 -3.40
C PRO A 382 27.97 26.50 -3.15
N LEU A 383 27.79 27.82 -3.09
CA LEU A 383 28.86 28.72 -2.68
C LEU A 383 29.26 28.41 -1.21
N LEU A 384 30.54 28.08 -0.98
CA LEU A 384 31.00 27.63 0.33
C LEU A 384 31.86 28.70 1.03
N LYS A 385 31.58 28.95 2.31
CA LYS A 385 32.48 29.65 3.25
C LYS A 385 33.48 28.71 3.93
N THR A 386 33.35 27.40 3.69
CA THR A 386 34.16 26.33 4.25
C THR A 386 34.85 25.55 3.13
N PRO A 387 35.89 24.74 3.42
CA PRO A 387 36.52 23.91 2.41
C PRO A 387 35.54 22.94 1.75
N LEU A 388 35.74 22.67 0.46
CA LEU A 388 35.16 21.56 -0.27
C LEU A 388 35.99 20.31 0.02
N TYR A 389 35.38 19.14 0.19
CA TYR A 389 36.11 17.89 0.39
C TYR A 389 36.06 17.04 -0.87
N LEU A 390 37.23 16.53 -1.29
CA LEU A 390 37.36 15.49 -2.32
C LEU A 390 37.41 14.15 -1.60
N LEU A 391 36.45 13.26 -1.91
CA LEU A 391 36.33 11.98 -1.21
C LEU A 391 36.50 10.82 -2.19
N THR A 392 37.27 9.82 -1.74
CA THR A 392 37.33 8.52 -2.41
C THR A 392 37.15 7.39 -1.40
N ALA A 393 36.44 6.35 -1.81
CA ALA A 393 36.38 5.09 -1.09
C ALA A 393 37.15 4.04 -1.88
N VAL A 394 38.17 3.48 -1.25
CA VAL A 394 39.06 2.48 -1.82
C VAL A 394 38.76 1.14 -1.20
N LYS A 395 38.58 0.11 -2.04
CA LYS A 395 38.60 -1.28 -1.61
C LYS A 395 39.96 -1.87 -1.96
N ALA A 396 40.68 -2.40 -0.98
CA ALA A 396 42.00 -2.99 -1.17
C ALA A 396 42.08 -4.39 -0.56
N ALA A 397 42.85 -5.27 -1.19
CA ALA A 397 43.16 -6.60 -0.67
C ALA A 397 43.93 -6.49 0.65
N SER A 398 43.72 -7.44 1.56
CA SER A 398 44.41 -7.45 2.85
C SER A 398 45.91 -7.74 2.72
N ALA A 399 46.32 -8.35 1.60
CA ALA A 399 47.71 -8.62 1.23
C ALA A 399 48.54 -7.38 0.78
N LEU A 400 47.95 -6.18 0.78
CA LEU A 400 48.67 -4.93 0.52
C LEU A 400 48.99 -4.22 1.83
N GLU A 401 50.20 -3.70 1.98
CA GLU A 401 50.60 -2.96 3.20
C GLU A 401 50.18 -1.48 3.13
N LYS A 402 50.37 -0.85 1.96
CA LYS A 402 50.13 0.57 1.72
C LYS A 402 49.51 0.83 0.37
N ILE A 403 48.68 1.88 0.30
CA ILE A 403 48.16 2.45 -0.95
C ILE A 403 48.51 3.94 -1.00
N ALA A 404 48.85 4.43 -2.19
CA ALA A 404 48.97 5.86 -2.46
C ALA A 404 47.82 6.33 -3.34
N VAL A 405 47.24 7.48 -3.02
CA VAL A 405 46.13 8.09 -3.78
C VAL A 405 46.52 9.51 -4.19
N ASP A 406 46.55 9.76 -5.50
CA ASP A 406 46.77 11.06 -6.14
C ASP A 406 45.41 11.64 -6.57
N PHE A 407 45.03 12.77 -5.98
CA PHE A 407 43.87 13.56 -6.37
C PHE A 407 44.31 14.72 -7.26
N ARG A 408 43.62 14.92 -8.37
CA ARG A 408 43.75 16.10 -9.23
C ARG A 408 42.38 16.70 -9.51
N LEU A 409 42.28 18.01 -9.38
CA LEU A 409 41.08 18.77 -9.70
C LEU A 409 41.41 19.74 -10.83
N THR A 410 40.71 19.60 -11.95
CA THR A 410 40.97 20.36 -13.17
C THR A 410 39.73 21.19 -13.54
N ALA A 411 39.93 22.49 -13.79
CA ALA A 411 38.89 23.36 -14.33
C ALA A 411 38.62 23.02 -15.81
N LYS A 412 37.35 22.94 -16.22
CA LYS A 412 37.00 22.47 -17.57
C LYS A 412 37.17 23.57 -18.62
N SER A 413 36.96 24.84 -18.25
CA SER A 413 37.06 25.97 -19.19
C SER A 413 38.46 26.15 -19.79
N ASN A 414 39.52 25.99 -18.99
CA ASN A 414 40.91 26.20 -19.39
C ASN A 414 41.79 24.94 -19.31
N GLY A 415 41.33 23.87 -18.65
CA GLY A 415 42.12 22.66 -18.44
C GLY A 415 43.16 22.77 -17.32
N ASP A 416 43.16 23.85 -16.54
CA ASP A 416 44.15 24.08 -15.49
C ASP A 416 43.88 23.20 -14.27
N THR A 417 44.94 22.62 -13.70
CA THR A 417 44.86 21.88 -12.43
C THR A 417 44.83 22.89 -11.27
N VAL A 418 43.67 23.07 -10.67
CA VAL A 418 43.46 24.01 -9.55
C VAL A 418 43.83 23.42 -8.19
N PHE A 419 43.91 22.09 -8.09
CA PHE A 419 44.34 21.40 -6.88
C PHE A 419 44.94 20.03 -7.21
N ALA A 420 46.04 19.67 -6.53
CA ALA A 420 46.62 18.34 -6.58
C ALA A 420 47.11 17.92 -5.19
N SER A 421 46.90 16.65 -4.81
CA SER A 421 47.36 16.12 -3.52
C SER A 421 47.62 14.62 -3.60
N LYS A 422 48.75 14.17 -3.06
CA LYS A 422 49.11 12.76 -2.96
C LYS A 422 49.16 12.34 -1.49
N LEU A 423 48.42 11.28 -1.16
CA LEU A 423 48.31 10.75 0.20
C LEU A 423 48.73 9.28 0.22
N SER A 424 49.39 8.85 1.29
CA SER A 424 49.71 7.44 1.55
C SER A 424 48.88 6.95 2.75
N HIS A 425 48.28 5.77 2.63
CA HIS A 425 47.47 5.15 3.69
C HIS A 425 47.91 3.70 3.93
N GLU A 426 48.01 3.33 5.20
CA GLU A 426 48.24 1.95 5.65
C GLU A 426 46.94 1.15 5.63
N ILE A 427 47.01 -0.11 5.20
CA ILE A 427 45.85 -1.00 5.11
C ILE A 427 45.70 -1.75 6.43
N ASN A 428 44.54 -1.57 7.07
CA ASN A 428 44.18 -2.30 8.27
C ASN A 428 43.45 -3.60 7.89
N SER A 429 44.00 -4.75 8.28
CA SER A 429 43.45 -6.09 7.97
C SER A 429 42.03 -6.35 8.49
N LYS A 430 41.50 -5.48 9.36
CA LYS A 430 40.13 -5.60 9.90
C LYS A 430 39.05 -4.96 9.01
N THR A 431 39.41 -4.11 8.05
CA THR A 431 38.46 -3.40 7.19
C THR A 431 38.92 -3.39 5.74
N ASP A 432 38.10 -3.92 4.83
CA ASP A 432 38.39 -3.99 3.40
C ASP A 432 38.22 -2.63 2.68
N ARG A 433 37.75 -1.60 3.38
CA ARG A 433 37.41 -0.27 2.85
C ARG A 433 38.10 0.87 3.55
N ILE A 434 38.80 1.69 2.78
CA ILE A 434 39.52 2.88 3.24
C ILE A 434 38.82 4.10 2.67
N ARG A 435 38.44 5.03 3.55
CA ARG A 435 37.86 6.33 3.18
C ARG A 435 38.96 7.39 3.27
N ILE A 436 39.18 8.12 2.18
CA ILE A 436 40.17 9.20 2.11
C ILE A 436 39.44 10.48 1.74
N SER A 437 39.73 11.54 2.49
CA SER A 437 39.07 12.85 2.36
C SER A 437 40.12 13.95 2.34
N VAL A 438 40.07 14.82 1.34
CA VAL A 438 41.04 15.90 1.14
C VAL A 438 40.33 17.25 1.08
N PRO A 439 40.64 18.21 1.97
CA PRO A 439 40.05 19.53 1.92
C PRO A 439 40.68 20.38 0.80
N VAL A 440 39.83 21.11 0.08
CA VAL A 440 40.17 22.10 -0.96
C VAL A 440 39.54 23.43 -0.54
N LYS A 441 40.35 24.48 -0.48
CA LYS A 441 39.85 25.81 -0.11
C LYS A 441 38.93 26.36 -1.21
N SER A 442 37.85 27.03 -0.81
CA SER A 442 36.82 27.51 -1.75
C SER A 442 37.25 28.71 -2.60
N ASP A 443 38.32 29.40 -2.22
CA ASP A 443 38.97 30.49 -2.98
C ASP A 443 39.70 30.01 -4.25
N LEU A 444 40.01 28.71 -4.33
CA LEU A 444 40.57 28.08 -5.53
C LEU A 444 39.51 27.74 -6.59
N LEU A 445 38.22 28.01 -6.31
CA LEU A 445 37.09 27.62 -7.14
C LEU A 445 36.33 28.84 -7.67
N THR A 446 35.99 28.81 -8.96
CA THR A 446 35.28 29.86 -9.68
C THR A 446 33.80 29.52 -9.78
N GLU A 447 32.94 30.48 -9.47
CA GLU A 447 31.49 30.32 -9.55
C GLU A 447 31.01 29.98 -10.97
N ASN A 448 30.06 29.04 -11.08
CA ASN A 448 29.52 28.46 -12.31
C ASN A 448 30.54 27.68 -13.19
N GLU A 449 31.78 27.50 -12.73
CA GLU A 449 32.77 26.69 -13.44
C GLU A 449 32.52 25.19 -13.23
N LYS A 450 32.82 24.39 -14.27
CA LYS A 450 32.74 22.93 -14.19
C LYS A 450 34.11 22.35 -13.91
N TYR A 451 34.20 21.48 -12.93
CA TYR A 451 35.44 20.81 -12.53
C TYR A 451 35.42 19.33 -12.85
N THR A 452 36.59 18.77 -13.11
CA THR A 452 36.84 17.34 -13.21
C THR A 452 37.80 16.93 -12.10
N LEU A 453 37.29 16.13 -11.17
CA LEU A 453 38.06 15.43 -10.16
C LEU A 453 38.56 14.11 -10.73
N GLN A 454 39.86 13.87 -10.64
CA GLN A 454 40.51 12.61 -10.93
C GLN A 454 41.15 12.07 -9.65
N ALA A 455 40.97 10.79 -9.38
CA ALA A 455 41.73 10.09 -8.34
C ALA A 455 42.44 8.90 -8.97
N THR A 456 43.73 8.74 -8.68
CA THR A 456 44.57 7.64 -9.14
C THR A 456 45.13 6.92 -7.93
N ILE A 457 44.89 5.62 -7.82
CA ILE A 457 45.46 4.75 -6.78
C ILE A 457 46.65 3.99 -7.34
N THR A 458 47.73 3.94 -6.57
CA THR A 458 48.93 3.14 -6.84
C THR A 458 49.27 2.30 -5.61
N ALA A 459 49.64 1.04 -5.81
CA ALA A 459 50.13 0.13 -4.77
C ALA A 459 51.17 -0.82 -5.36
N ASP A 460 52.01 -1.40 -4.51
CA ASP A 460 53.08 -2.30 -4.95
C ASP A 460 52.52 -3.53 -5.66
N ASP A 461 53.09 -3.85 -6.83
CA ASP A 461 52.69 -4.95 -7.71
C ASP A 461 51.20 -4.95 -8.12
N VAL A 462 50.54 -3.79 -8.10
CA VAL A 462 49.16 -3.59 -8.57
C VAL A 462 49.11 -2.48 -9.61
N ALA A 463 48.47 -2.76 -10.75
CA ALA A 463 48.31 -1.77 -11.81
C ALA A 463 47.52 -0.53 -11.31
N PRO A 464 47.96 0.70 -11.64
CA PRO A 464 47.28 1.91 -11.19
C PRO A 464 45.81 1.97 -11.62
N GLN A 465 44.93 2.39 -10.71
CA GLN A 465 43.50 2.53 -10.97
C GLN A 465 43.10 3.99 -10.94
N THR A 466 42.54 4.50 -12.03
CA THR A 466 42.09 5.89 -12.16
C THR A 466 40.58 5.96 -12.26
N LYS A 467 39.95 6.90 -11.55
CA LYS A 467 38.53 7.24 -11.70
C LYS A 467 38.39 8.75 -11.83
N THR A 468 37.38 9.18 -12.57
CA THR A 468 37.04 10.60 -12.75
C THR A 468 35.60 10.88 -12.31
N TYR A 469 35.36 12.11 -11.86
CA TYR A 469 34.06 12.62 -11.43
C TYR A 469 33.97 14.10 -11.81
N SER A 470 32.83 14.54 -12.36
CA SER A 470 32.64 15.95 -12.71
C SER A 470 31.55 16.60 -11.86
N PHE A 471 31.75 17.84 -11.46
CA PHE A 471 30.76 18.66 -10.74
C PHE A 471 30.83 20.12 -11.19
N THR A 472 29.82 20.91 -10.81
CA THR A 472 29.81 22.37 -11.04
C THR A 472 29.80 23.10 -9.70
N TYR A 473 30.68 24.09 -9.54
CA TYR A 473 30.79 24.89 -8.31
C TYR A 473 29.90 26.13 -8.37
N ALA A 474 29.18 26.39 -7.27
CA ALA A 474 28.23 27.48 -7.10
C ALA A 474 27.18 27.62 -8.23
N ALA A 475 26.78 26.50 -8.87
CA ALA A 475 25.64 26.51 -9.79
C ALA A 475 24.37 26.91 -9.03
N SER A 476 23.67 27.95 -9.49
CA SER A 476 22.39 28.35 -8.90
C SER A 476 21.49 27.13 -8.72
N ALA A 477 20.93 26.97 -7.51
CA ALA A 477 20.08 25.83 -7.20
C ALA A 477 18.95 25.74 -8.24
N PRO A 478 18.64 24.54 -8.77
CA PRO A 478 17.48 24.39 -9.64
C PRO A 478 16.25 24.87 -8.88
N VAL A 479 15.56 25.85 -9.46
CA VAL A 479 14.28 26.35 -8.93
C VAL A 479 13.34 25.14 -8.81
N ASP A 480 12.84 24.88 -7.61
CA ASP A 480 11.81 23.87 -7.41
C ASP A 480 10.47 24.37 -7.97
N LEU A 481 10.31 24.18 -9.28
CA LEU A 481 9.10 24.56 -10.01
C LEU A 481 7.82 23.93 -9.44
N ARG A 482 7.91 22.78 -8.74
CA ARG A 482 6.72 22.19 -8.10
C ARG A 482 6.21 23.04 -6.96
N SER A 483 7.10 23.66 -6.20
CA SER A 483 6.73 24.56 -5.10
C SER A 483 6.12 25.89 -5.58
N LEU A 484 6.39 26.28 -6.82
CA LEU A 484 5.96 27.57 -7.38
C LEU A 484 4.69 27.48 -8.24
N ILE A 485 4.31 26.27 -8.68
CA ILE A 485 3.18 26.06 -9.57
C ILE A 485 1.93 25.69 -8.77
N SER A 486 0.97 26.61 -8.76
CA SER A 486 -0.39 26.36 -8.27
C SER A 486 -1.34 26.24 -9.44
N ILE A 487 -1.82 25.03 -9.72
CA ILE A 487 -2.80 24.79 -10.77
C ILE A 487 -4.20 24.83 -10.16
N LYS A 488 -5.05 25.69 -10.73
CA LYS A 488 -6.49 25.66 -10.51
C LYS A 488 -7.15 25.35 -11.84
N GLY A 489 -8.22 24.57 -11.83
CA GLY A 489 -9.00 24.39 -13.03
C GLY A 489 -10.47 24.22 -12.76
N VAL A 490 -11.26 24.27 -13.82
CA VAL A 490 -12.70 24.06 -13.78
C VAL A 490 -13.14 23.27 -15.01
N ILE A 491 -14.08 22.36 -14.83
CA ILE A 491 -14.84 21.78 -15.92
C ILE A 491 -16.19 22.49 -15.95
N SER A 492 -16.39 23.32 -16.96
CA SER A 492 -17.64 24.02 -17.19
C SER A 492 -18.45 23.27 -18.24
N THR A 493 -19.70 22.94 -17.91
CA THR A 493 -20.59 22.22 -18.81
C THR A 493 -21.92 22.98 -18.88
N PRO A 494 -22.37 23.41 -20.07
CA PRO A 494 -23.62 24.16 -20.19
C PRO A 494 -24.78 23.43 -19.52
N GLY A 495 -25.49 24.12 -18.61
CA GLY A 495 -26.64 23.57 -17.89
C GLY A 495 -26.32 22.71 -16.66
N LEU A 496 -25.04 22.56 -16.28
CA LEU A 496 -24.60 21.88 -15.06
C LEU A 496 -23.71 22.80 -14.20
N PRO A 497 -23.62 22.57 -12.89
CA PRO A 497 -22.68 23.30 -12.04
C PRO A 497 -21.22 23.00 -12.44
N ASP A 498 -20.39 24.01 -12.31
CA ASP A 498 -18.94 23.91 -12.53
C ASP A 498 -18.30 22.91 -11.58
N VAL A 499 -17.40 22.08 -12.11
CA VAL A 499 -16.66 21.08 -11.33
C VAL A 499 -15.24 21.59 -11.10
N PRO A 500 -14.84 21.92 -9.86
CA PRO A 500 -13.49 22.39 -9.59
C PRO A 500 -12.48 21.24 -9.76
N ILE A 501 -11.38 21.54 -10.44
CA ILE A 501 -10.23 20.65 -10.61
C ILE A 501 -9.22 21.01 -9.51
N SER A 502 -9.02 20.08 -8.58
CA SER A 502 -8.03 20.21 -7.51
C SER A 502 -6.61 19.91 -7.98
N ASN A 503 -5.60 20.44 -7.28
CA ASN A 503 -4.18 20.25 -7.56
C ASN A 503 -3.66 18.83 -7.18
N LEU A 504 -4.55 17.87 -6.93
CA LEU A 504 -4.17 16.51 -6.55
C LEU A 504 -3.74 15.71 -7.79
N SER A 505 -2.44 15.42 -7.91
CA SER A 505 -1.93 14.50 -8.92
C SER A 505 -2.55 13.11 -8.69
N SER A 506 -3.21 12.55 -9.71
CA SER A 506 -3.98 11.28 -9.74
C SER A 506 -5.51 11.33 -9.62
N ALA A 507 -6.12 12.52 -9.42
CA ALA A 507 -7.58 12.62 -9.44
C ALA A 507 -8.16 12.26 -10.82
N LYS A 508 -9.30 11.56 -10.82
CA LYS A 508 -10.07 11.22 -12.02
C LYS A 508 -11.28 12.13 -12.15
N TYR A 509 -11.33 12.87 -13.25
CA TYR A 509 -12.42 13.79 -13.56
C TYR A 509 -13.23 13.30 -14.76
N PHE A 510 -14.52 13.59 -14.75
CA PHE A 510 -15.44 13.25 -15.83
C PHE A 510 -15.92 14.50 -16.55
N TYR A 511 -16.00 14.44 -17.88
CA TYR A 511 -16.45 15.56 -18.71
C TYR A 511 -17.41 15.09 -19.81
N ARG A 512 -18.23 16.01 -20.32
CA ARG A 512 -19.13 15.82 -21.47
C ARG A 512 -18.51 16.40 -22.74
N ASP A 513 -18.98 15.95 -23.89
CA ASP A 513 -18.54 16.44 -25.20
C ASP A 513 -18.71 17.96 -25.36
N THR A 514 -19.66 18.55 -24.62
CA THR A 514 -19.96 19.99 -24.58
C THR A 514 -19.24 20.72 -23.45
N SER A 515 -18.41 20.04 -22.67
CA SER A 515 -17.66 20.66 -21.58
C SER A 515 -16.46 21.44 -22.12
N THR A 516 -16.11 22.52 -21.42
CA THR A 516 -14.83 23.21 -21.53
C THR A 516 -14.03 22.97 -20.26
N ILE A 517 -12.77 22.55 -20.42
CA ILE A 517 -11.85 22.27 -19.32
C ILE A 517 -10.81 23.38 -19.33
N SER A 518 -10.85 24.22 -18.31
CA SER A 518 -9.97 25.39 -18.19
C SER A 518 -8.99 25.20 -17.05
N PHE A 519 -7.70 25.39 -17.33
CA PHE A 519 -6.64 25.42 -16.35
C PHE A 519 -6.05 26.83 -16.28
N ASN A 520 -5.96 27.37 -15.07
CA ASN A 520 -5.27 28.63 -14.77
C ASN A 520 -3.98 28.31 -14.00
N VAL A 521 -2.86 28.84 -14.50
CA VAL A 521 -1.54 28.67 -13.90
C VAL A 521 -0.82 30.01 -13.95
N PRO A 522 -0.91 30.85 -12.89
CA PRO A 522 -0.28 32.16 -12.89
C PRO A 522 1.23 32.06 -13.19
N ALA A 523 1.72 32.90 -14.10
CA ALA A 523 3.14 32.89 -14.45
C ALA A 523 3.99 33.36 -13.26
N VAL A 524 5.05 32.62 -12.94
CA VAL A 524 6.02 32.99 -11.89
C VAL A 524 7.38 33.23 -12.53
N LEU A 525 7.85 34.47 -12.47
CA LEU A 525 9.18 34.84 -12.96
C LEU A 525 10.17 34.84 -11.80
N THR A 526 11.09 33.89 -11.81
CA THR A 526 12.22 33.86 -10.88
C THR A 526 13.54 33.69 -11.65
N LYS A 527 14.62 34.25 -11.10
CA LYS A 527 15.95 34.17 -11.72
C LYS A 527 16.40 32.71 -11.80
N GLY A 528 16.83 32.27 -12.98
CA GLY A 528 17.36 30.90 -13.21
C GLY A 528 16.37 29.91 -13.84
N LEU A 529 15.14 30.31 -14.18
CA LEU A 529 14.21 29.50 -14.98
C LEU A 529 14.65 29.45 -16.45
N ASN A 530 14.89 28.26 -17.01
CA ASN A 530 15.30 28.08 -18.40
C ASN A 530 14.64 26.87 -19.08
N GLY A 531 13.91 27.09 -20.18
CA GLY A 531 13.23 26.02 -20.93
C GLY A 531 11.81 26.37 -21.35
N SER A 532 10.95 25.35 -21.50
CA SER A 532 9.52 25.54 -21.79
C SER A 532 8.60 24.65 -20.95
N LEU A 533 7.38 25.12 -20.73
CA LEU A 533 6.28 24.32 -20.21
C LEU A 533 5.47 23.76 -21.37
N ASN A 534 4.99 22.52 -21.24
CA ASN A 534 4.19 21.88 -22.26
C ASN A 534 2.95 21.26 -21.65
N TRP A 535 1.78 21.71 -22.10
CA TRP A 535 0.55 20.97 -21.87
C TRP A 535 0.41 19.87 -22.89
N SER A 536 -0.04 18.70 -22.44
CA SER A 536 -0.32 17.57 -23.32
C SER A 536 -1.55 16.80 -22.85
N TRP A 537 -2.37 16.38 -23.82
CA TRP A 537 -3.45 15.43 -23.61
C TRP A 537 -3.58 14.59 -24.87
N ARG A 538 -3.21 13.31 -24.76
CA ARG A 538 -3.10 12.39 -25.90
C ARG A 538 -4.42 12.35 -26.68
N ASN A 539 -4.34 12.60 -27.99
CA ASN A 539 -5.46 12.60 -28.94
C ASN A 539 -6.54 13.68 -28.73
N CYS A 540 -6.31 14.64 -27.83
CA CYS A 540 -7.33 15.64 -27.43
C CYS A 540 -6.92 17.08 -27.63
N MET A 541 -5.63 17.35 -27.63
CA MET A 541 -5.07 18.65 -27.96
C MET A 541 -3.73 18.45 -28.66
N GLN A 542 -3.37 19.37 -29.54
CA GLN A 542 -1.97 19.53 -29.92
C GLN A 542 -1.21 20.06 -28.69
N SER A 543 0.01 19.56 -28.48
CA SER A 543 0.82 20.01 -27.34
C SER A 543 1.06 21.51 -27.42
N LYS A 544 0.68 22.26 -26.39
CA LYS A 544 0.90 23.71 -26.29
C LYS A 544 2.20 23.95 -25.53
N SER A 545 3.23 24.43 -26.22
CA SER A 545 4.50 24.85 -25.60
C SER A 545 4.42 26.31 -25.18
N ILE A 546 4.84 26.62 -23.96
CA ILE A 546 4.80 27.93 -23.35
C ILE A 546 6.24 28.31 -22.96
N PRO A 547 6.79 29.40 -23.53
CA PRO A 547 8.13 29.85 -23.18
C PRO A 547 8.16 30.43 -21.75
N LEU A 548 9.29 30.23 -21.06
CA LEU A 548 9.52 30.75 -19.71
C LEU A 548 10.32 32.07 -19.70
N ASP A 549 10.24 32.83 -20.79
CA ASP A 549 10.95 34.11 -20.98
C ASP A 549 10.16 35.33 -20.45
N GLY A 550 8.96 35.10 -19.90
CA GLY A 550 8.08 36.16 -19.40
C GLY A 550 7.21 36.83 -20.45
N SER A 551 7.18 36.32 -21.67
CA SER A 551 6.26 36.79 -22.73
C SER A 551 4.78 36.44 -22.48
N VAL A 552 4.48 35.54 -21.53
CA VAL A 552 3.13 35.06 -21.22
C VAL A 552 2.82 35.23 -19.74
N SER A 553 1.69 35.85 -19.42
CA SER A 553 1.23 36.14 -18.05
C SER A 553 0.46 34.99 -17.37
N ASP A 554 -0.04 34.01 -18.14
CA ASP A 554 -0.72 32.81 -17.64
C ASP A 554 -0.25 31.58 -18.43
N TRP A 555 0.24 30.57 -17.71
CA TRP A 555 0.67 29.30 -18.28
C TRP A 555 -0.48 28.29 -18.45
N GLY A 556 -1.71 28.73 -18.30
CA GLY A 556 -2.94 27.99 -18.45
C GLY A 556 -3.28 27.53 -19.87
N VAL A 557 -4.33 26.70 -19.95
CA VAL A 557 -4.88 26.17 -21.20
C VAL A 557 -6.39 25.92 -21.04
N ASP A 558 -7.14 26.30 -22.07
CA ASP A 558 -8.53 25.90 -22.24
C ASP A 558 -8.62 24.78 -23.27
N ILE A 559 -9.41 23.74 -22.95
CA ILE A 559 -9.56 22.56 -23.79
C ILE A 559 -11.04 22.25 -23.96
N SER A 560 -11.46 22.16 -25.22
CA SER A 560 -12.80 21.71 -25.62
C SER A 560 -12.69 20.34 -26.29
N PRO A 561 -12.78 19.23 -25.54
CA PRO A 561 -12.50 17.89 -26.06
C PRO A 561 -13.45 17.40 -27.16
N GLY A 562 -14.65 17.97 -27.27
CA GLY A 562 -15.62 17.65 -28.32
C GLY A 562 -16.09 16.18 -28.31
N SER A 563 -16.55 15.69 -29.47
CA SER A 563 -17.06 14.32 -29.65
C SER A 563 -15.97 13.27 -29.89
N SER A 564 -14.71 13.70 -29.95
CA SER A 564 -13.56 12.83 -30.21
C SER A 564 -13.34 11.80 -29.08
N ARG A 565 -12.65 10.69 -29.34
CA ARG A 565 -12.32 9.65 -28.33
C ARG A 565 -11.26 10.12 -27.36
N CYS A 566 -11.59 11.18 -26.65
CA CYS A 566 -10.74 11.79 -25.67
C CYS A 566 -10.77 11.05 -24.34
N GLY A 567 -9.60 10.88 -23.74
CA GLY A 567 -9.44 10.16 -22.48
C GLY A 567 -7.98 9.95 -22.11
N GLY A 568 -7.71 9.90 -20.81
CA GLY A 568 -6.37 9.70 -20.27
C GLY A 568 -5.83 10.95 -19.58
N PRO A 569 -4.52 10.98 -19.29
CA PRO A 569 -3.92 12.04 -18.49
C PRO A 569 -3.80 13.35 -19.28
N VAL A 570 -4.22 14.44 -18.64
CA VAL A 570 -3.81 15.81 -19.01
C VAL A 570 -2.61 16.16 -18.16
N GLU A 571 -1.49 16.51 -18.80
CA GLU A 571 -0.20 16.69 -18.13
C GLU A 571 0.43 18.05 -18.43
N LEU A 572 1.00 18.66 -17.40
CA LEU A 572 1.90 19.80 -17.53
C LEU A 572 3.34 19.31 -17.31
N ILE A 573 4.18 19.48 -18.33
CA ILE A 573 5.55 18.98 -18.36
C ILE A 573 6.52 20.14 -18.54
N TYR A 574 7.48 20.26 -17.64
CA TYR A 574 8.61 21.17 -17.80
C TYR A 574 9.74 20.49 -18.57
N LYS A 575 10.17 21.13 -19.65
CA LYS A 575 11.32 20.71 -20.47
C LYS A 575 12.45 21.72 -20.27
N ARG A 576 13.45 21.32 -19.50
CA ARG A 576 14.67 22.09 -19.32
C ARG A 576 15.64 21.80 -20.47
N THR A 577 16.30 22.84 -20.99
CA THR A 577 17.32 22.69 -22.04
C THR A 577 18.44 21.76 -21.59
N GLY A 578 18.64 20.63 -22.29
CA GLY A 578 19.71 19.67 -22.01
C GLY A 578 19.53 18.81 -20.74
N SER A 579 18.30 18.66 -20.23
CA SER A 579 17.99 17.78 -19.08
C SER A 579 16.71 16.98 -19.31
N GLU A 580 16.47 15.98 -18.45
CA GLU A 580 15.23 15.21 -18.48
C GLU A 580 14.01 16.08 -18.19
N SER A 581 12.88 15.72 -18.82
CA SER A 581 11.62 16.43 -18.64
C SER A 581 11.00 16.09 -17.29
N ILE A 582 10.50 17.10 -16.59
CA ILE A 582 9.89 16.95 -15.26
C ILE A 582 8.38 17.09 -15.40
N LYS A 583 7.65 16.07 -14.94
CA LYS A 583 6.18 16.14 -14.83
C LYS A 583 5.81 16.96 -13.60
N LEU A 584 5.05 18.03 -13.82
CA LEU A 584 4.61 18.97 -12.79
C LEU A 584 3.18 18.70 -12.34
N TYR A 585 2.32 18.24 -13.27
CA TYR A 585 0.94 17.89 -12.99
C TYR A 585 0.45 16.75 -13.88
N SER A 586 -0.47 15.94 -13.35
CA SER A 586 -1.16 14.89 -14.10
C SER A 586 -2.49 14.56 -13.44
N ALA A 587 -3.57 14.70 -14.19
CA ALA A 587 -4.91 14.26 -13.79
C ALA A 587 -5.58 13.51 -14.93
N ILE A 588 -6.39 12.51 -14.59
CA ILE A 588 -7.02 11.62 -15.56
C ILE A 588 -8.39 12.19 -15.91
N PHE A 589 -8.63 12.45 -17.19
CA PHE A 589 -9.93 12.86 -17.68
C PHE A 589 -10.55 11.72 -18.46
N ALA A 590 -11.82 11.44 -18.17
CA ALA A 590 -12.58 10.42 -18.86
C ALA A 590 -13.92 10.98 -19.32
N ARG A 591 -14.34 10.58 -20.52
CA ARG A 591 -15.68 10.92 -21.02
C ARG A 591 -16.75 10.31 -20.12
N GLU A 592 -17.74 11.10 -19.79
CA GLU A 592 -18.83 10.72 -18.90
C GLU A 592 -19.73 9.62 -19.51
N GLN A 593 -20.04 8.59 -18.72
CA GLN A 593 -21.15 7.67 -19.00
C GLN A 593 -22.34 8.05 -18.12
N ALA A 594 -23.13 9.04 -18.54
CA ALA A 594 -24.13 9.71 -17.70
C ALA A 594 -25.08 8.74 -16.96
N PHE A 595 -25.54 7.67 -17.62
CA PHE A 595 -26.49 6.74 -17.01
C PHE A 595 -26.05 5.28 -17.17
N SER A 596 -26.24 4.50 -16.11
CA SER A 596 -26.42 3.06 -16.20
C SER A 596 -27.90 2.75 -15.99
N ALA A 597 -28.51 2.00 -16.92
CA ALA A 597 -29.90 1.62 -16.78
C ALA A 597 -30.19 0.26 -17.39
N SER A 598 -31.12 -0.46 -16.76
CA SER A 598 -31.59 -1.77 -17.22
C SER A 598 -33.08 -1.94 -16.88
N VAL A 599 -33.83 -2.49 -17.83
CA VAL A 599 -35.19 -2.97 -17.57
C VAL A 599 -35.08 -4.29 -16.81
N PHE A 600 -35.80 -4.43 -15.70
CA PHE A 600 -35.80 -5.63 -14.88
C PHE A 600 -37.20 -6.24 -14.80
N THR A 601 -37.24 -7.53 -14.50
CA THR A 601 -38.44 -8.29 -14.12
C THR A 601 -38.11 -8.96 -12.80
N SER A 602 -38.78 -8.61 -11.69
CA SER A 602 -38.57 -9.42 -10.49
C SER A 602 -39.35 -10.72 -10.68
N ALA A 603 -38.65 -11.86 -10.86
CA ALA A 603 -39.27 -13.11 -10.47
C ALA A 603 -39.55 -12.98 -8.96
N ILE A 604 -40.78 -13.21 -8.53
CA ILE A 604 -41.04 -13.43 -7.11
C ILE A 604 -40.25 -14.69 -6.76
N SER A 605 -39.04 -14.54 -6.24
CA SER A 605 -38.44 -15.62 -5.47
C SER A 605 -39.39 -15.86 -4.31
N ARG A 606 -39.75 -17.12 -4.04
CA ARG A 606 -40.57 -17.50 -2.86
C ARG A 606 -39.92 -17.08 -1.52
N CYS A 607 -38.76 -16.44 -1.55
CA CYS A 607 -38.00 -16.02 -0.40
C CYS A 607 -38.07 -14.50 -0.31
N GLY A 608 -39.07 -13.98 0.42
CA GLY A 608 -39.07 -12.60 0.86
C GLY A 608 -37.69 -12.24 1.43
N TYR A 609 -37.04 -11.26 0.81
CA TYR A 609 -35.78 -10.61 1.17
C TYR A 609 -34.97 -11.27 2.32
N LYS A 610 -34.30 -12.40 2.04
CA LYS A 610 -33.24 -12.96 2.90
C LYS A 610 -31.92 -13.02 2.13
N PRO A 611 -30.82 -12.44 2.63
CA PRO A 611 -29.50 -12.56 2.00
C PRO A 611 -29.03 -14.03 2.04
N GLY A 612 -28.69 -14.60 0.89
CA GLY A 612 -28.08 -15.95 0.80
C GLY A 612 -28.82 -16.99 -0.05
N CYS A 613 -29.99 -16.68 -0.62
CA CYS A 613 -30.64 -17.58 -1.57
C CYS A 613 -29.92 -17.53 -2.92
N LYS A 614 -29.37 -18.68 -3.36
CA LYS A 614 -28.93 -18.87 -4.74
C LYS A 614 -30.18 -19.03 -5.61
N ASP A 615 -30.26 -18.25 -6.68
CA ASP A 615 -31.29 -18.36 -7.72
C ASP A 615 -31.11 -19.68 -8.48
N ASP A 616 -31.56 -20.78 -7.88
CA ASP A 616 -31.71 -22.05 -8.58
C ASP A 616 -32.94 -21.94 -9.48
N LYS A 617 -32.65 -21.83 -10.78
CA LYS A 617 -33.50 -22.08 -11.96
C LYS A 617 -34.90 -22.65 -11.63
N VAL A 618 -35.81 -21.79 -11.18
CA VAL A 618 -37.24 -22.09 -11.30
C VAL A 618 -37.62 -21.70 -12.72
N SER A 619 -37.95 -22.70 -13.55
CA SER A 619 -38.40 -22.46 -14.91
C SER A 619 -39.56 -21.46 -14.89
N GLU A 620 -39.41 -20.36 -15.65
CA GLU A 620 -40.41 -19.30 -15.81
C GLU A 620 -41.71 -19.76 -16.52
N ALA A 621 -41.96 -21.07 -16.62
CA ALA A 621 -42.96 -21.67 -17.48
C ALA A 621 -44.40 -21.59 -16.94
N PHE A 622 -44.63 -21.05 -15.73
CA PHE A 622 -45.96 -21.10 -15.10
C PHE A 622 -46.34 -19.89 -14.24
N TYR A 623 -46.23 -18.68 -14.78
CA TYR A 623 -46.96 -17.55 -14.21
C TYR A 623 -47.43 -16.63 -15.34
N PRO A 624 -48.73 -16.58 -15.66
CA PRO A 624 -49.25 -15.51 -16.47
C PRO A 624 -49.16 -14.25 -15.62
N TRP A 625 -48.31 -13.36 -16.10
CA TRP A 625 -48.11 -12.00 -15.63
C TRP A 625 -47.34 -11.82 -14.32
N GLY A 626 -46.19 -12.50 -14.18
CA GLY A 626 -45.05 -12.00 -13.36
C GLY A 626 -44.51 -10.60 -13.78
N LEU A 627 -45.32 -9.83 -14.50
CA LEU A 627 -45.11 -8.47 -14.97
C LEU A 627 -45.44 -7.42 -13.91
N GLY A 628 -46.10 -7.80 -12.80
CA GLY A 628 -46.41 -6.86 -11.70
C GLY A 628 -45.20 -6.12 -11.13
N ASN A 629 -43.99 -6.61 -11.41
CA ASN A 629 -42.73 -5.98 -11.04
C ASN A 629 -41.78 -5.82 -12.24
N VAL A 630 -42.30 -5.45 -13.43
CA VAL A 630 -41.45 -4.89 -14.48
C VAL A 630 -41.15 -3.44 -14.15
N GLY A 631 -39.90 -3.05 -14.31
CA GLY A 631 -39.52 -1.67 -14.10
C GLY A 631 -38.19 -1.33 -14.73
N ILE A 632 -37.76 -0.09 -14.53
CA ILE A 632 -36.42 0.34 -14.86
C ILE A 632 -35.62 0.60 -13.60
N LYS A 633 -34.41 0.05 -13.57
CA LYS A 633 -33.35 0.42 -12.64
C LYS A 633 -32.46 1.41 -13.35
N ILE A 634 -32.29 2.59 -12.77
CA ILE A 634 -31.46 3.66 -13.32
C ILE A 634 -30.54 4.20 -12.24
N SER A 635 -29.28 4.40 -12.60
CA SER A 635 -28.30 5.11 -11.79
C SER A 635 -27.60 6.14 -12.64
N ASN A 636 -27.39 7.29 -12.03
CA ASN A 636 -26.57 8.34 -12.59
C ASN A 636 -25.13 8.14 -12.12
N ASN A 637 -24.17 8.12 -13.03
CA ASN A 637 -22.81 7.70 -12.68
C ASN A 637 -21.87 8.87 -12.35
N SER A 638 -22.36 10.12 -12.39
CA SER A 638 -21.46 11.28 -12.34
C SER A 638 -21.96 12.45 -11.49
N PHE A 639 -23.03 13.15 -11.89
CA PHE A 639 -23.47 14.40 -11.23
C PHE A 639 -24.93 14.33 -10.87
N PRO A 640 -25.39 14.83 -9.71
CA PRO A 640 -26.82 14.90 -9.43
C PRO A 640 -27.59 15.56 -10.59
N THR A 641 -28.57 14.85 -11.16
CA THR A 641 -29.34 15.35 -12.30
C THR A 641 -30.80 14.94 -12.21
N ASN A 642 -31.67 15.71 -12.85
CA ASN A 642 -33.06 15.37 -13.02
C ASN A 642 -33.24 14.80 -14.42
N VAL A 643 -33.63 13.53 -14.50
CA VAL A 643 -33.92 12.87 -15.78
C VAL A 643 -35.42 12.74 -15.99
N THR A 644 -35.84 12.85 -17.24
CA THR A 644 -37.15 12.41 -17.70
C THR A 644 -36.99 11.01 -18.27
N VAL A 645 -37.68 10.04 -17.67
CA VAL A 645 -37.74 8.67 -18.17
C VAL A 645 -39.09 8.47 -18.84
N SER A 646 -39.05 8.20 -20.14
CA SER A 646 -40.19 7.90 -20.99
C SER A 646 -40.21 6.41 -21.33
N VAL A 647 -41.35 5.76 -21.11
CA VAL A 647 -41.54 4.33 -21.41
C VAL A 647 -42.69 4.20 -22.38
N ASP A 648 -42.46 3.42 -23.45
CA ASP A 648 -43.48 2.99 -24.40
C ASP A 648 -43.40 1.46 -24.51
N GLY A 649 -44.44 0.78 -24.05
CA GLY A 649 -44.60 -0.67 -24.07
C GLY A 649 -45.68 -1.07 -25.06
N LYS A 650 -45.36 -1.97 -26.00
CA LYS A 650 -46.30 -2.44 -27.04
C LYS A 650 -46.25 -3.95 -27.21
N ILE A 651 -47.40 -4.55 -27.52
CA ILE A 651 -47.48 -5.96 -27.93
C ILE A 651 -46.97 -6.07 -29.37
N GLN A 652 -46.00 -6.95 -29.59
CA GLN A 652 -45.46 -7.26 -30.90
C GLN A 652 -46.54 -7.99 -31.74
N GLY A 653 -46.71 -7.60 -32.99
CA GLY A 653 -47.76 -8.11 -33.89
C GLY A 653 -49.01 -7.24 -33.92
N SER A 654 -49.63 -6.96 -32.77
CA SER A 654 -50.86 -6.11 -32.73
C SER A 654 -50.58 -4.62 -32.63
N GLY A 655 -49.41 -4.21 -32.11
CA GLY A 655 -49.07 -2.81 -31.86
C GLY A 655 -49.85 -2.15 -30.72
N GLN A 656 -50.70 -2.90 -30.03
CA GLN A 656 -51.49 -2.42 -28.90
C GLN A 656 -50.57 -1.93 -27.78
N SER A 657 -50.81 -0.70 -27.30
CA SER A 657 -50.08 -0.14 -26.16
C SER A 657 -50.47 -0.86 -24.88
N VAL A 658 -49.47 -1.31 -24.13
CA VAL A 658 -49.65 -1.92 -22.80
C VAL A 658 -49.31 -0.95 -21.68
N TYR A 659 -48.43 0.01 -21.94
CA TYR A 659 -47.99 0.99 -20.95
C TYR A 659 -47.28 2.14 -21.63
N THR A 660 -47.74 3.36 -21.37
CA THR A 660 -47.03 4.57 -21.78
C THR A 660 -47.00 5.52 -20.61
N ALA A 661 -45.80 5.90 -20.17
CA ALA A 661 -45.66 6.82 -19.04
C ALA A 661 -44.36 7.62 -19.14
N ASN A 662 -44.41 8.83 -18.59
CA ASN A 662 -43.25 9.70 -18.41
C ASN A 662 -43.12 10.03 -16.93
N LYS A 663 -41.92 9.89 -16.38
CA LYS A 663 -41.65 10.23 -14.97
C LYS A 663 -40.36 11.02 -14.85
N LYS A 664 -40.41 12.13 -14.14
CA LYS A 664 -39.21 12.87 -13.73
C LYS A 664 -38.61 12.21 -12.49
N LEU A 665 -37.33 11.87 -12.56
CA LEU A 665 -36.59 11.27 -11.46
C LEU A 665 -35.39 12.15 -11.12
N SER A 666 -35.29 12.56 -9.86
CA SER A 666 -34.07 13.17 -9.34
C SER A 666 -33.09 12.07 -8.95
N LEU A 667 -31.93 12.02 -9.61
CA LEU A 667 -30.89 11.01 -9.38
C LEU A 667 -29.66 11.69 -8.78
N LYS A 668 -29.29 11.32 -7.56
CA LYS A 668 -27.98 11.69 -7.01
C LYS A 668 -26.88 10.90 -7.71
N ALA A 669 -25.65 11.40 -7.64
CA ALA A 669 -24.49 10.69 -8.18
C ALA A 669 -24.34 9.33 -7.49
N ASN A 670 -24.19 8.28 -8.30
CA ASN A 670 -24.04 6.88 -7.93
C ASN A 670 -25.22 6.27 -7.13
N GLU A 671 -26.37 6.95 -7.08
CA GLU A 671 -27.59 6.42 -6.46
C GLU A 671 -28.42 5.65 -7.48
N LYS A 672 -28.80 4.42 -7.13
CA LYS A 672 -29.72 3.60 -7.91
C LYS A 672 -31.15 3.92 -7.51
N LYS A 673 -31.99 4.27 -8.49
CA LYS A 673 -33.45 4.35 -8.33
C LYS A 673 -34.14 3.32 -9.19
N GLU A 674 -35.22 2.78 -8.65
CA GLU A 674 -36.11 1.85 -9.33
C GLU A 674 -37.45 2.54 -9.57
N TRP A 675 -38.01 2.33 -10.75
CA TRP A 675 -39.38 2.69 -11.06
C TRP A 675 -40.09 1.47 -11.63
N VAL A 676 -40.94 0.87 -10.80
CA VAL A 676 -41.84 -0.22 -11.15
C VAL A 676 -43.06 0.34 -11.88
N TRP A 677 -43.50 -0.36 -12.92
CA TRP A 677 -44.64 0.00 -13.76
C TRP A 677 -45.89 -0.77 -13.32
N ASP A 678 -47.00 -0.05 -13.17
CA ASP A 678 -48.29 -0.65 -12.84
C ASP A 678 -48.95 -1.14 -14.13
N LEU A 679 -48.66 -2.38 -14.50
CA LEU A 679 -49.10 -2.99 -15.74
C LEU A 679 -50.47 -3.66 -15.55
N ASN A 680 -51.47 -3.30 -16.36
CA ASN A 680 -52.80 -3.92 -16.30
C ASN A 680 -52.74 -5.39 -16.79
N PRO A 681 -52.94 -6.39 -15.91
CA PRO A 681 -52.80 -7.80 -16.28
C PRO A 681 -53.80 -8.25 -17.35
N ASN A 682 -54.95 -7.59 -17.48
CA ASN A 682 -55.98 -7.97 -18.44
C ASN A 682 -55.57 -7.76 -19.90
N ILE A 683 -54.75 -6.74 -20.19
CA ILE A 683 -54.29 -6.45 -21.58
C ILE A 683 -53.40 -7.57 -22.10
N PHE A 684 -52.75 -8.30 -21.19
CA PHE A 684 -51.85 -9.36 -21.56
C PHE A 684 -52.57 -10.69 -21.80
N LYS A 685 -53.82 -10.87 -21.33
CA LYS A 685 -54.61 -12.09 -21.59
C LYS A 685 -54.66 -12.43 -23.08
N PHE A 686 -54.52 -13.71 -23.39
CA PHE A 686 -54.69 -14.20 -24.74
C PHE A 686 -56.18 -14.25 -25.06
N ASP A 687 -56.52 -13.73 -26.24
CA ASP A 687 -57.83 -13.90 -26.84
C ASP A 687 -57.75 -15.11 -27.79
N PHE A 688 -58.00 -16.30 -27.24
CA PHE A 688 -57.91 -17.53 -28.03
C PHE A 688 -59.02 -17.65 -29.07
N GLU A 689 -60.15 -16.95 -28.87
CA GLU A 689 -61.29 -17.01 -29.77
C GLU A 689 -61.00 -16.31 -31.09
N SER A 690 -60.32 -15.16 -31.07
CA SER A 690 -59.87 -14.51 -32.31
C SER A 690 -58.76 -15.25 -33.05
N LEU A 691 -58.01 -16.11 -32.35
CA LEU A 691 -56.95 -16.94 -32.96
C LEU A 691 -57.47 -18.29 -33.49
N TYR A 692 -58.66 -18.72 -33.06
CA TYR A 692 -59.25 -20.00 -33.42
C TYR A 692 -60.04 -19.92 -34.75
N PRO A 693 -59.99 -20.93 -35.64
CA PRO A 693 -59.35 -22.25 -35.51
C PRO A 693 -57.88 -22.31 -35.95
N ASN A 694 -57.24 -21.16 -36.20
CA ASN A 694 -55.92 -21.06 -36.82
C ASN A 694 -54.75 -21.15 -35.83
N ILE A 695 -54.97 -21.68 -34.62
CA ILE A 695 -53.91 -21.88 -33.64
C ILE A 695 -52.97 -22.99 -34.17
N GLN A 696 -51.69 -22.66 -34.37
CA GLN A 696 -50.68 -23.58 -34.91
C GLN A 696 -49.58 -23.87 -33.87
N GLY A 697 -49.33 -25.15 -33.59
CA GLY A 697 -48.26 -25.61 -32.71
C GLY A 697 -48.53 -25.46 -31.20
N ASP A 698 -47.59 -25.94 -30.39
CA ASP A 698 -47.68 -25.89 -28.93
C ASP A 698 -47.19 -24.54 -28.34
N ASP A 699 -46.67 -23.65 -29.19
CA ASP A 699 -45.95 -22.42 -28.82
C ASP A 699 -46.76 -21.15 -29.16
N VAL A 700 -47.93 -20.95 -28.54
CA VAL A 700 -48.62 -19.66 -28.65
C VAL A 700 -47.93 -18.64 -27.74
N GLU A 701 -47.15 -17.76 -28.35
CA GLU A 701 -46.34 -16.73 -27.68
C GLU A 701 -46.94 -15.34 -27.81
N LYS A 702 -46.87 -14.55 -26.73
CA LYS A 702 -47.11 -13.10 -26.75
C LYS A 702 -45.85 -12.37 -26.30
N THR A 703 -45.38 -11.44 -27.13
CA THR A 703 -44.17 -10.66 -26.88
C THR A 703 -44.51 -9.19 -26.67
N VAL A 704 -43.92 -8.60 -25.64
CA VAL A 704 -44.09 -7.19 -25.29
C VAL A 704 -42.74 -6.51 -25.38
N GLU A 705 -42.64 -5.49 -26.23
CA GLU A 705 -41.45 -4.66 -26.35
C GLU A 705 -41.60 -3.40 -25.50
N PHE A 706 -40.64 -3.17 -24.61
CA PHE A 706 -40.52 -1.93 -23.84
C PHE A 706 -39.37 -1.09 -24.39
N LYS A 707 -39.70 0.08 -24.92
CA LYS A 707 -38.75 1.11 -25.31
C LYS A 707 -38.70 2.17 -24.21
N VAL A 708 -37.56 2.27 -23.54
CA VAL A 708 -37.32 3.23 -22.47
C VAL A 708 -36.31 4.26 -22.92
N THR A 709 -36.71 5.53 -22.91
CA THR A 709 -35.86 6.67 -23.21
C THR A 709 -35.59 7.46 -21.94
N ILE A 710 -34.32 7.68 -21.64
CA ILE A 710 -33.84 8.50 -20.53
C ILE A 710 -33.25 9.75 -21.12
N ASP A 711 -33.72 10.90 -20.69
CA ASP A 711 -33.27 12.22 -21.16
C ASP A 711 -32.98 13.11 -19.95
N ASP A 712 -31.76 13.65 -19.83
CA ASP A 712 -31.45 14.62 -18.78
C ASP A 712 -31.82 16.07 -19.14
N GLY A 713 -32.30 16.33 -20.35
CA GLY A 713 -32.60 17.69 -20.83
C GLY A 713 -31.36 18.55 -21.07
N VAL A 714 -30.15 17.99 -20.90
CA VAL A 714 -28.85 18.68 -21.06
C VAL A 714 -27.99 17.94 -22.11
N GLY A 715 -28.66 17.37 -23.11
CA GLY A 715 -28.04 16.78 -24.30
C GLY A 715 -27.58 15.33 -24.18
N LYS A 716 -27.82 14.63 -23.05
CA LYS A 716 -27.60 13.18 -22.95
C LYS A 716 -28.92 12.44 -22.96
N LYS A 717 -29.13 11.71 -24.06
CA LYS A 717 -30.28 10.83 -24.27
C LYS A 717 -29.82 9.39 -24.45
N ARG A 718 -30.45 8.46 -23.74
CA ARG A 718 -30.21 7.02 -23.88
C ARG A 718 -31.53 6.30 -24.11
N THR A 719 -31.60 5.50 -25.17
CA THR A 719 -32.75 4.62 -25.42
C THR A 719 -32.33 3.18 -25.18
N LEU A 720 -33.18 2.45 -24.47
CA LEU A 720 -33.07 1.02 -24.19
C LEU A 720 -34.31 0.33 -24.74
N THR A 721 -34.12 -0.81 -25.38
CA THR A 721 -35.23 -1.65 -25.84
C THR A 721 -35.10 -3.01 -25.17
N ARG A 722 -36.20 -3.53 -24.60
CA ARG A 722 -36.26 -4.86 -23.99
C ARG A 722 -37.56 -5.56 -24.38
N SER A 723 -37.45 -6.73 -24.98
CA SER A 723 -38.60 -7.59 -25.28
C SER A 723 -38.78 -8.64 -24.19
N LEU A 724 -40.02 -8.85 -23.77
CA LEU A 724 -40.46 -9.88 -22.83
C LEU A 724 -41.45 -10.80 -23.54
N SER A 725 -41.06 -12.06 -23.67
CA SER A 725 -41.82 -13.11 -24.36
C SER A 725 -42.44 -14.09 -23.38
N ARG A 726 -43.70 -14.48 -23.59
CA ARG A 726 -44.38 -15.49 -22.77
C ARG A 726 -45.18 -16.45 -23.63
N GLN A 727 -44.99 -17.74 -23.42
CA GLN A 727 -45.77 -18.81 -24.03
C GLN A 727 -46.94 -19.20 -23.13
N ILE A 728 -48.08 -19.51 -23.74
CA ILE A 728 -49.21 -20.10 -23.02
C ILE A 728 -48.96 -21.57 -22.71
N TYR A 729 -49.59 -22.09 -21.66
CA TYR A 729 -49.59 -23.53 -21.43
C TYR A 729 -50.68 -24.22 -22.27
N VAL A 730 -50.23 -25.07 -23.20
CA VAL A 730 -51.10 -25.99 -23.93
C VAL A 730 -51.28 -27.27 -23.11
N LEU A 731 -52.51 -27.56 -22.72
CA LEU A 731 -52.88 -28.75 -21.97
C LEU A 731 -52.58 -29.99 -22.81
N ASN A 732 -51.89 -30.96 -22.21
CA ASN A 732 -51.59 -32.21 -22.88
C ASN A 732 -52.72 -33.21 -22.64
N ASN A 733 -53.33 -33.69 -23.73
CA ASN A 733 -54.46 -34.62 -23.67
C ASN A 733 -54.19 -35.90 -22.86
N LYS A 734 -52.95 -36.39 -22.80
CA LYS A 734 -52.61 -37.63 -22.06
C LYS A 734 -52.51 -37.41 -20.55
N THR A 735 -52.12 -36.22 -20.12
CA THR A 735 -51.79 -35.92 -18.71
C THR A 735 -52.83 -35.02 -18.04
N ASN A 736 -53.45 -34.13 -18.82
CA ASN A 736 -54.38 -33.12 -18.32
C ASN A 736 -55.84 -33.47 -18.59
N VAL A 737 -56.16 -34.55 -19.31
CA VAL A 737 -57.54 -34.93 -19.58
C VAL A 737 -57.78 -36.36 -19.10
N LYS A 738 -58.68 -36.51 -18.12
CA LYS A 738 -59.14 -37.80 -17.62
C LYS A 738 -60.50 -38.11 -18.21
N LYS A 739 -60.56 -39.08 -19.12
CA LYS A 739 -61.84 -39.53 -19.68
C LYS A 739 -62.71 -40.15 -18.59
N ALA A 740 -64.01 -39.85 -18.60
CA ALA A 740 -64.96 -40.47 -17.70
C ALA A 740 -65.10 -41.98 -18.00
N SER A 741 -65.44 -42.76 -16.96
CA SER A 741 -65.81 -44.16 -17.15
C SER A 741 -67.09 -44.24 -17.99
N LYS A 742 -67.14 -45.14 -18.96
CA LYS A 742 -68.35 -45.38 -19.78
C LYS A 742 -69.38 -46.15 -18.96
N SER A 743 -70.05 -45.47 -18.03
CA SER A 743 -71.28 -45.96 -17.40
C SER A 743 -72.49 -45.45 -18.18
N GLU A 744 -73.52 -46.27 -18.30
CA GLU A 744 -74.78 -45.85 -18.91
C GLU A 744 -75.39 -44.68 -18.15
N GLY A 745 -75.78 -43.62 -18.87
CA GLY A 745 -76.44 -42.44 -18.32
C GLY A 745 -75.54 -41.26 -17.91
N THR A 746 -74.21 -41.35 -17.98
CA THR A 746 -73.34 -40.21 -17.60
C THR A 746 -73.12 -39.23 -18.75
N THR A 747 -73.51 -37.97 -18.56
CA THR A 747 -73.24 -36.85 -19.49
C THR A 747 -71.79 -36.34 -19.45
N LEU A 748 -71.02 -36.75 -18.43
CA LEU A 748 -69.61 -36.39 -18.27
C LEU A 748 -68.74 -37.11 -19.32
N VAL A 749 -68.01 -36.35 -20.12
CA VAL A 749 -67.11 -36.84 -21.17
C VAL A 749 -65.69 -37.00 -20.61
N ALA A 750 -65.20 -35.95 -19.96
CA ALA A 750 -63.87 -35.92 -19.37
C ALA A 750 -63.77 -34.85 -18.29
N SER A 751 -62.80 -34.99 -17.39
CA SER A 751 -62.39 -33.95 -16.46
C SER A 751 -61.00 -33.44 -16.80
N ILE A 752 -60.83 -32.13 -16.81
CA ILE A 752 -59.54 -31.48 -17.00
C ILE A 752 -58.81 -31.45 -15.67
N GLN A 753 -57.62 -32.04 -15.64
CA GLN A 753 -56.68 -31.85 -14.55
C GLN A 753 -55.87 -30.57 -14.83
N PRO A 754 -56.08 -29.51 -14.03
CA PRO A 754 -55.41 -28.25 -14.28
C PRO A 754 -53.92 -28.41 -14.00
N PRO A 755 -53.06 -27.68 -14.72
CA PRO A 755 -51.63 -27.70 -14.46
C PRO A 755 -51.27 -27.25 -13.04
N THR A 756 -50.10 -27.71 -12.57
CA THR A 756 -49.56 -27.34 -11.27
C THR A 756 -49.42 -25.81 -11.15
N GLY A 757 -50.16 -25.20 -10.22
CA GLY A 757 -50.10 -23.76 -9.94
C GLY A 757 -51.37 -22.97 -10.30
N MET A 758 -52.31 -23.55 -11.05
CA MET A 758 -53.62 -22.93 -11.29
C MET A 758 -54.59 -23.18 -10.12
N ARG A 759 -55.34 -22.16 -9.68
CA ARG A 759 -56.18 -22.21 -8.47
C ARG A 759 -57.66 -21.90 -8.75
N ALA A 760 -58.55 -22.70 -8.16
CA ALA A 760 -59.98 -22.45 -8.18
C ALA A 760 -60.34 -21.07 -7.56
N PRO A 761 -61.47 -20.44 -7.95
CA PRO A 761 -62.44 -20.91 -8.96
C PRO A 761 -61.91 -20.87 -10.39
N TYR A 762 -62.40 -21.77 -11.24
CA TYR A 762 -62.03 -21.84 -12.66
C TYR A 762 -63.18 -21.32 -13.53
N LYS A 763 -62.85 -20.49 -14.51
CA LYS A 763 -63.70 -20.15 -15.64
C LYS A 763 -63.28 -21.01 -16.82
N SER A 764 -64.19 -21.77 -17.38
CA SER A 764 -63.92 -22.66 -18.51
C SER A 764 -64.89 -22.39 -19.66
N LYS A 765 -64.41 -22.52 -20.89
CA LYS A 765 -65.25 -22.41 -22.07
C LYS A 765 -64.84 -23.44 -23.12
N ILE A 766 -65.83 -23.98 -23.82
CA ILE A 766 -65.67 -24.84 -24.99
C ILE A 766 -66.23 -24.12 -26.22
N THR A 767 -65.48 -24.11 -27.30
CA THR A 767 -65.80 -23.41 -28.55
C THR A 767 -65.60 -24.39 -29.73
N GLY A 768 -66.55 -24.41 -30.66
CA GLY A 768 -66.50 -25.24 -31.87
C GLY A 768 -67.56 -26.35 -31.96
N ILE A 769 -68.25 -26.67 -30.84
CA ILE A 769 -69.35 -27.64 -30.81
C ILE A 769 -70.41 -27.17 -29.81
N SER A 770 -71.65 -26.97 -30.25
CA SER A 770 -72.76 -26.50 -29.40
C SER A 770 -73.39 -27.57 -28.51
N ALA A 771 -73.21 -28.86 -28.84
CA ALA A 771 -73.69 -30.00 -28.06
C ALA A 771 -72.80 -30.35 -26.85
N TYR A 772 -71.71 -29.62 -26.61
CA TYR A 772 -70.88 -29.77 -25.41
C TYR A 772 -70.85 -28.48 -24.61
N TYR A 773 -70.74 -28.61 -23.29
CA TYR A 773 -70.51 -27.49 -22.39
C TYR A 773 -69.49 -27.86 -21.32
N MET A 774 -69.00 -26.85 -20.62
CA MET A 774 -68.08 -27.00 -19.50
C MET A 774 -68.79 -26.60 -18.20
N ASP A 775 -68.64 -27.41 -17.17
CA ASP A 775 -68.98 -27.06 -15.78
C ASP A 775 -67.70 -27.12 -14.92
N GLY A 776 -67.14 -25.95 -14.62
CA GLY A 776 -65.86 -25.82 -13.91
C GLY A 776 -64.68 -26.40 -14.69
N LEU A 777 -64.29 -27.64 -14.39
CA LEU A 777 -63.23 -28.36 -15.13
C LEU A 777 -63.76 -29.64 -15.79
N ASN A 778 -65.07 -29.89 -15.67
CA ASN A 778 -65.72 -31.04 -16.24
C ASN A 778 -66.30 -30.69 -17.61
N TRP A 779 -66.02 -31.54 -18.58
CA TRP A 779 -66.53 -31.45 -19.94
C TRP A 779 -67.72 -32.40 -20.08
N HIS A 780 -68.89 -31.84 -20.36
CA HIS A 780 -70.14 -32.57 -20.51
C HIS A 780 -70.67 -32.50 -21.94
N TYR A 781 -71.41 -33.54 -22.36
CA TYR A 781 -72.30 -33.48 -23.52
C TYR A 781 -73.72 -33.14 -23.06
N ASP A 782 -74.43 -32.38 -23.88
CA ASP A 782 -75.82 -31.99 -23.67
C ASP A 782 -76.75 -32.84 -24.55
N PRO A 783 -77.47 -33.83 -23.98
CA PRO A 783 -78.34 -34.71 -24.75
C PRO A 783 -79.48 -33.97 -25.44
N GLU A 784 -80.02 -32.91 -24.83
CA GLU A 784 -81.20 -32.20 -25.31
C GLU A 784 -80.89 -31.37 -26.56
N LYS A 785 -79.66 -30.87 -26.68
CA LYS A 785 -79.21 -30.11 -27.86
C LYS A 785 -78.75 -31.01 -29.01
N LEU A 786 -78.73 -32.32 -28.82
CA LEU A 786 -78.12 -33.25 -29.76
C LEU A 786 -78.96 -33.43 -31.03
N ASP A 787 -80.27 -33.56 -30.87
CA ASP A 787 -81.22 -33.67 -31.99
C ASP A 787 -81.21 -32.39 -32.84
N GLU A 788 -81.32 -31.23 -32.18
CA GLU A 788 -81.26 -29.92 -32.83
C GLU A 788 -79.92 -29.71 -33.55
N TRP A 789 -78.82 -30.09 -32.92
CA TRP A 789 -77.48 -29.98 -33.50
C TRP A 789 -77.32 -30.87 -34.73
N ILE A 790 -77.74 -32.15 -34.69
CA ILE A 790 -77.64 -33.08 -35.83
C ILE A 790 -78.33 -32.52 -37.06
N VAL A 791 -79.52 -31.93 -36.87
CA VAL A 791 -80.31 -31.30 -37.92
C VAL A 791 -79.65 -30.01 -38.42
N GLN A 792 -79.30 -29.09 -37.52
CA GLN A 792 -78.72 -27.79 -37.87
C GLN A 792 -77.37 -27.92 -38.59
N GLU A 793 -76.55 -28.88 -38.16
CA GLU A 793 -75.16 -29.03 -38.60
C GLU A 793 -74.98 -30.11 -39.67
N ASN A 794 -76.09 -30.67 -40.18
CA ASN A 794 -76.17 -31.71 -41.21
C ASN A 794 -75.18 -32.86 -40.96
N VAL A 795 -75.26 -33.46 -39.78
CA VAL A 795 -74.26 -34.43 -39.30
C VAL A 795 -74.53 -35.80 -39.93
N PRO A 796 -73.55 -36.43 -40.60
CA PRO A 796 -73.79 -37.72 -41.26
C PRO A 796 -73.99 -38.84 -40.23
N LYS A 797 -75.07 -39.60 -40.44
CA LYS A 797 -75.33 -40.87 -39.76
C LYS A 797 -74.36 -41.93 -40.29
N ILE A 798 -73.61 -42.57 -39.39
CA ILE A 798 -72.58 -43.55 -39.73
C ILE A 798 -72.99 -45.00 -39.41
N GLY A 799 -74.10 -45.18 -38.70
CA GLY A 799 -74.61 -46.51 -38.36
C GLY A 799 -75.86 -46.43 -37.48
N GLU A 800 -76.48 -47.57 -37.23
CA GLU A 800 -77.65 -47.74 -36.37
C GLU A 800 -77.69 -49.19 -35.87
N ASP A 801 -78.07 -49.40 -34.62
CA ASP A 801 -78.38 -50.72 -34.05
C ASP A 801 -79.84 -50.78 -33.57
N ALA A 802 -80.21 -51.80 -32.79
CA ALA A 802 -81.58 -51.95 -32.31
C ALA A 802 -82.05 -50.78 -31.43
N GLU A 803 -81.14 -50.11 -30.73
CA GLU A 803 -81.47 -49.13 -29.69
C GLU A 803 -81.02 -47.70 -30.05
N LYS A 804 -80.03 -47.53 -30.95
CA LYS A 804 -79.37 -46.23 -31.16
C LYS A 804 -79.03 -45.94 -32.62
N SER A 805 -79.08 -44.66 -33.00
CA SER A 805 -78.48 -44.13 -34.23
C SER A 805 -77.15 -43.43 -33.93
N TYR A 806 -76.12 -43.73 -34.70
CA TYR A 806 -74.76 -43.21 -34.52
C TYR A 806 -74.44 -42.12 -35.54
N TYR A 807 -74.00 -40.96 -35.07
CA TYR A 807 -73.66 -39.79 -35.87
C TYR A 807 -72.20 -39.42 -35.66
N ARG A 808 -71.50 -38.95 -36.70
CA ARG A 808 -70.09 -38.55 -36.60
C ARG A 808 -69.83 -37.25 -37.33
N LYS A 809 -69.15 -36.31 -36.67
CA LYS A 809 -68.60 -35.11 -37.30
C LYS A 809 -67.16 -34.89 -36.87
N THR A 810 -66.37 -34.31 -37.76
CA THR A 810 -65.04 -33.79 -37.46
C THR A 810 -65.07 -32.28 -37.56
N VAL A 811 -64.76 -31.60 -36.46
CA VAL A 811 -64.68 -30.12 -36.40
C VAL A 811 -63.46 -29.74 -35.59
N PRO A 812 -62.89 -28.54 -35.76
CA PRO A 812 -61.93 -28.05 -34.78
C PRO A 812 -62.63 -27.91 -33.42
N LEU A 813 -61.85 -27.97 -32.33
CA LEU A 813 -62.36 -27.80 -30.97
C LEU A 813 -61.36 -26.99 -30.14
N LEU A 814 -61.83 -26.02 -29.37
CA LEU A 814 -61.02 -25.26 -28.40
C LEU A 814 -61.67 -25.35 -27.02
N LEU A 815 -60.88 -25.71 -26.02
CA LEU A 815 -61.21 -25.60 -24.61
C LEU A 815 -60.24 -24.61 -23.99
N THR A 816 -60.78 -23.66 -23.22
CA THR A 816 -60.00 -22.69 -22.46
C THR A 816 -60.35 -22.82 -20.99
N ILE A 817 -59.33 -22.74 -20.14
CA ILE A 817 -59.49 -22.64 -18.70
C ILE A 817 -58.76 -21.39 -18.20
N GLU A 818 -59.40 -20.63 -17.33
CA GLU A 818 -58.86 -19.48 -16.62
C GLU A 818 -59.05 -19.71 -15.11
N ASP A 819 -58.02 -19.45 -14.31
CA ASP A 819 -58.09 -19.57 -12.85
C ASP A 819 -58.43 -18.22 -12.17
N ALA A 820 -58.50 -18.21 -10.84
CA ALA A 820 -58.83 -17.00 -10.07
C ALA A 820 -57.82 -15.85 -10.20
N ASP A 821 -56.55 -16.16 -10.49
CA ASP A 821 -55.47 -15.19 -10.67
C ASP A 821 -55.37 -14.73 -12.14
N GLY A 822 -56.31 -15.15 -13.01
CA GLY A 822 -56.29 -14.86 -14.44
C GLY A 822 -55.33 -15.76 -15.22
N LYS A 823 -54.92 -16.91 -14.66
CA LYS A 823 -54.04 -17.84 -15.38
C LYS A 823 -54.78 -18.59 -16.44
N GLN A 824 -54.30 -18.52 -17.67
CA GLN A 824 -54.92 -19.16 -18.83
C GLN A 824 -54.16 -20.43 -19.22
N ALA A 825 -54.89 -21.48 -19.57
CA ALA A 825 -54.40 -22.63 -20.29
C ALA A 825 -55.44 -23.05 -21.32
N LEU A 826 -55.02 -23.75 -22.36
CA LEU A 826 -55.91 -24.14 -23.45
C LEU A 826 -55.64 -25.58 -23.89
N LEU A 827 -56.67 -26.25 -24.37
CA LEU A 827 -56.58 -27.49 -25.13
C LEU A 827 -57.24 -27.23 -26.47
N PHE A 828 -56.58 -27.56 -27.57
CA PHE A 828 -57.20 -27.40 -28.88
C PHE A 828 -56.95 -28.60 -29.77
N TYR A 829 -57.86 -28.81 -30.70
CA TYR A 829 -57.79 -29.83 -31.73
C TYR A 829 -58.10 -29.15 -33.06
N THR A 830 -57.19 -29.28 -34.03
CA THR A 830 -57.44 -28.81 -35.39
C THR A 830 -58.46 -29.70 -36.12
N LYS A 831 -58.55 -30.97 -35.72
CA LYS A 831 -59.54 -31.96 -36.17
C LYS A 831 -59.95 -32.84 -35.00
N TYR A 832 -61.09 -32.54 -34.38
CA TYR A 832 -61.72 -33.35 -33.36
C TYR A 832 -62.89 -34.14 -33.95
N THR A 833 -62.71 -35.45 -34.08
CA THR A 833 -63.79 -36.35 -34.50
C THR A 833 -64.49 -36.90 -33.28
N TYR A 834 -65.80 -36.69 -33.21
CA TYR A 834 -66.63 -37.26 -32.17
C TYR A 834 -67.79 -38.04 -32.78
N THR A 835 -68.24 -39.02 -32.02
CA THR A 835 -69.36 -39.88 -32.37
C THR A 835 -70.38 -39.78 -31.26
N VAL A 836 -71.61 -39.46 -31.62
CA VAL A 836 -72.72 -39.39 -30.69
C VAL A 836 -73.76 -40.44 -31.04
N SER A 837 -74.38 -41.02 -30.03
CA SER A 837 -75.44 -42.01 -30.17
C SER A 837 -76.75 -41.42 -29.65
N LEU A 838 -77.77 -41.36 -30.49
CA LEU A 838 -79.14 -41.04 -30.09
C LEU A 838 -79.90 -42.34 -29.85
N TYR A 839 -80.56 -42.45 -28.70
CA TYR A 839 -81.51 -43.54 -28.50
C TYR A 839 -82.70 -43.34 -29.44
N LYS A 840 -83.17 -44.43 -30.05
CA LYS A 840 -84.43 -44.38 -30.78
C LYS A 840 -85.53 -44.16 -29.76
N ASN A 841 -86.36 -43.14 -29.94
CA ASN A 841 -87.58 -43.01 -29.17
C ASN A 841 -88.42 -44.27 -29.46
N ASN A 842 -88.56 -45.17 -28.48
CA ASN A 842 -89.61 -46.17 -28.48
C ASN A 842 -90.93 -45.41 -28.24
N GLN A 843 -91.45 -44.75 -29.27
CA GLN A 843 -92.87 -44.51 -29.39
C GLN A 843 -93.48 -45.81 -29.90
N ASP A 844 -93.79 -46.71 -28.96
CA ASP A 844 -94.84 -47.73 -29.04
C ASP A 844 -94.85 -48.43 -27.68
N ASP A 845 -95.60 -47.84 -26.74
CA ASP A 845 -96.35 -48.49 -25.67
C ASP A 845 -97.23 -47.41 -25.01
N GLU A 846 -98.38 -47.18 -25.66
CA GLU A 846 -99.60 -46.60 -25.07
C GLU A 846 -100.29 -47.61 -24.15
#